data_AF-W6ZCS9-F1
#
_entry.id   AF-W6ZCS9-F1
#
_cell.length_a   1.000
_cell.length_b   1.000
_cell.length_c   1.000
_cell.angle_alpha   90.00
_cell.angle_beta   90.00
_cell.angle_gamma   90.00
#
_symmetry.space_group_name_H-M   'P 1'
#
loop_
_entity.id
_entity.type
_entity.pdbx_description
1 polymer ?
#
loop_
_entity_poly.entity_id
_entity_poly.type
_entity_poly.pdbx_seq_one_letter_code
_entity_poly.pdbx_strand_id
1 'polypeptide(L)'
;MYLETLYQEIEKNRSRSVSGTYFICAEKIRSIFSLDKVELAIQELDCDPHERIGLANKIHQEGIVVFAILVWMRRSGNIVKFREHDCLDTQLPIPETRAQQIVPEFGLSFAREIQWQFLPYVFKKDMCDYHRYIHEANVIFPFVGEAEKIGQGGFGEVTRIQIPTNLQELFHSKEDTVSVIRKRIMHRKKQTQEDYDKSFQKEMKSLRLLHQLKHPNIIPLLGSYTHNEEHNFLFPPFAMDLAKFLDLESRFEDFQCDFMFPIALRGLASALEQLHNISLDAAHNGVHFTGLGYHHDFRPSNILITHDSFILADFGLGEIKPKLDNSQTPWKMGTGDYLAPETMDSSTFAHQSVGRSIDVWAFGCLISEVVSYMERGHQGVRHFRALRESVLRPPYRTTYFFTSDGGLKEYVQRWLEEMGTTSSIITKKMLQVAFRALQPVSGPRCSIKDIRCEFDIISLQALASAVCSEMETYLIAAEKDLDQAGLHMAMRFEAERLHVIARFLSSETDANSSIFSQEETYRSFRDGLRALFATVHAELGHQKDIGQQVDASETRIDLGGSVAETVQQMVQKLWTFLPKRETKRIQELWLSSMQEDDIERLNDIDMLMREHRLEDFADVGLMAGIRATRLQLLKTPDSVVANLLLNREDLHHIELLNGHTYGRFRGDQPVLVEWMYYTNRSDTIPEHQRLLIMELRAESFNLSKPAQLRVLKCLGFVEEIGEMGRRPGYGFLYELPATTSENVFEPPVTLQQLLLLGSDRDRGAECQAPLQGRYLLAHSLAAFFEELYTVGCLHETFNSKNVVFACEPKKMFLDSRVWRQPYIVGFQKSRPDGSSWATDGPADESSYRQYEHPDYREEGRFSLEYDIYSLGLVLLEVGCWIPLQKLAQRREHRTLSPEGFRQALLEKYVPRLTTTVGGVYRDCVRSCLDGSLGCKGQAGSGRETDNGIFGLFLDKVVKPLEKLSEYEI
;
A
#
# COMPACT_ATOMS: atom_id res chain seq x y z
N MET A 1 40.47 33.31 -52.10
CA MET A 1 39.04 33.35 -52.47
C MET A 1 38.21 32.89 -51.29
N TYR A 2 37.72 33.88 -50.55
CA TYR A 2 36.85 33.73 -49.40
C TYR A 2 35.51 33.10 -49.77
N LEU A 3 34.97 33.39 -50.97
CA LEU A 3 33.75 32.74 -51.46
C LEU A 3 33.90 31.22 -51.62
N GLU A 4 35.07 30.75 -52.06
CA GLU A 4 35.36 29.30 -52.15
C GLU A 4 35.50 28.67 -50.75
N THR A 5 36.06 29.43 -49.80
CA THR A 5 36.17 28.98 -48.41
C THR A 5 34.79 28.79 -47.79
N LEU A 6 33.87 29.73 -48.01
CA LEU A 6 32.48 29.62 -47.56
C LEU A 6 31.73 28.46 -48.24
N TYR A 7 31.99 28.21 -49.52
CA TYR A 7 31.44 27.03 -50.22
C TYR A 7 31.88 25.71 -49.56
N GLN A 8 33.18 25.58 -49.27
CA GLN A 8 33.73 24.39 -48.59
C GLN A 8 33.21 24.26 -47.15
N GLU A 9 33.03 25.39 -46.44
CA GLU A 9 32.41 25.40 -45.11
C GLU A 9 30.95 24.94 -45.16
N ILE A 10 30.17 25.35 -46.17
CA ILE A 10 28.81 24.81 -46.39
C ILE A 10 28.90 23.31 -46.63
N GLU A 11 29.70 22.86 -47.60
CA GLU A 11 29.83 21.45 -47.97
C GLU A 11 30.15 20.56 -46.77
N LYS A 12 31.12 20.96 -45.95
CA LYS A 12 31.55 20.24 -44.74
C LYS A 12 30.47 20.16 -43.66
N ASN A 13 29.57 21.14 -43.58
CA ASN A 13 28.59 21.26 -42.50
C ASN A 13 27.19 20.74 -42.86
N ARG A 14 26.99 20.25 -44.09
CA ARG A 14 25.74 19.64 -44.53
C ARG A 14 25.55 18.25 -43.93
N SER A 15 24.30 17.97 -43.58
CA SER A 15 23.85 16.65 -43.13
C SER A 15 23.12 15.95 -44.27
N ARG A 16 23.24 14.62 -44.36
CA ARG A 16 22.49 13.79 -45.30
C ARG A 16 21.22 13.28 -44.62
N SER A 17 20.07 13.45 -45.25
CA SER A 17 18.80 12.91 -44.78
C SER A 17 18.69 11.41 -45.08
N VAL A 18 17.74 10.73 -44.42
CA VAL A 18 17.39 9.33 -44.68
C VAL A 18 16.93 9.11 -46.13
N SER A 19 16.30 10.10 -46.76
CA SER A 19 15.92 10.03 -48.18
C SER A 19 17.10 10.27 -49.13
N GLY A 20 18.30 10.55 -48.60
CA GLY A 20 19.53 10.74 -49.36
C GLY A 20 19.79 12.18 -49.79
N THR A 21 18.91 13.12 -49.45
CA THR A 21 19.06 14.55 -49.77
C THR A 21 19.89 15.28 -48.71
N TYR A 22 20.78 16.17 -49.14
CA TYR A 22 21.64 16.92 -48.22
C TYR A 22 21.01 18.26 -47.83
N PHE A 23 21.09 18.62 -46.55
CA PHE A 23 20.59 19.89 -46.01
C PHE A 23 21.55 20.53 -45.02
N ILE A 24 21.36 21.82 -44.73
CA ILE A 24 22.07 22.57 -43.68
C ILE A 24 21.06 23.43 -42.90
N CYS A 25 21.22 23.52 -41.58
CA CYS A 25 20.31 24.29 -40.74
C CYS A 25 20.72 25.77 -40.65
N ALA A 26 19.73 26.65 -40.45
CA ALA A 26 19.94 28.10 -40.39
C ALA A 26 20.95 28.54 -39.33
N GLU A 27 21.02 27.84 -38.19
CA GLU A 27 21.99 28.12 -37.13
C GLU A 27 23.44 27.89 -37.60
N LYS A 28 23.71 26.77 -38.27
CA LYS A 28 25.03 26.50 -38.88
C LYS A 28 25.35 27.48 -40.00
N ILE A 29 24.36 27.88 -40.79
CA ILE A 29 24.58 28.94 -41.79
C ILE A 29 25.00 30.24 -41.10
N ARG A 30 24.32 30.65 -40.03
CA ARG A 30 24.66 31.88 -39.29
C ARG A 30 26.05 31.84 -38.66
N SER A 31 26.51 30.67 -38.19
CA SER A 31 27.88 30.53 -37.67
C SER A 31 28.96 30.56 -38.75
N ILE A 32 28.66 30.03 -39.95
CA ILE A 32 29.53 30.10 -41.13
C ILE A 32 29.60 31.54 -41.65
N PHE A 33 28.49 32.27 -41.68
CA PHE A 33 28.35 33.61 -42.26
C PHE A 33 28.34 34.73 -41.20
N SER A 34 29.38 34.79 -40.36
CA SER A 34 29.62 35.93 -39.46
C SER A 34 29.85 37.24 -40.22
N LEU A 35 29.56 38.39 -39.62
CA LEU A 35 29.70 39.70 -40.28
C LEU A 35 31.06 39.90 -40.96
N ASP A 36 32.18 39.64 -40.26
CA ASP A 36 33.53 39.77 -40.81
C ASP A 36 33.76 38.90 -42.06
N LYS A 37 33.24 37.67 -42.02
CA LYS A 37 33.32 36.72 -43.15
C LYS A 37 32.49 37.20 -44.35
N VAL A 38 31.33 37.79 -44.09
CA VAL A 38 30.45 38.37 -45.12
C VAL A 38 31.10 39.60 -45.75
N GLU A 39 31.72 40.48 -44.95
CA GLU A 39 32.45 41.66 -45.44
C GLU A 39 33.61 41.27 -46.38
N LEU A 40 34.39 40.26 -46.01
CA LEU A 40 35.46 39.72 -46.85
C LEU A 40 34.92 39.08 -48.14
N ALA A 41 33.82 38.34 -48.05
CA ALA A 41 33.18 37.74 -49.23
C ALA A 41 32.63 38.80 -50.20
N ILE A 42 32.15 39.94 -49.71
CA ILE A 42 31.63 41.04 -50.54
C ILE A 42 32.71 41.68 -51.41
N GLN A 43 33.96 41.71 -50.94
CA GLN A 43 35.08 42.24 -51.72
C GLN A 43 35.32 41.44 -53.02
N GLU A 44 34.94 40.16 -53.02
CA GLU A 44 35.10 39.22 -54.13
C GLU A 44 33.85 39.09 -55.04
N LEU A 45 32.77 39.83 -54.77
CA LEU A 45 31.53 39.73 -55.57
C LEU A 45 31.69 40.34 -56.97
N ASP A 46 31.16 39.65 -57.97
CA ASP A 46 31.04 40.15 -59.34
C ASP A 46 29.83 41.09 -59.46
N CYS A 47 29.94 42.29 -58.88
CA CYS A 47 28.94 43.36 -58.88
C CYS A 47 29.61 44.74 -58.79
N ASP A 48 28.87 45.80 -59.13
CA ASP A 48 29.44 47.15 -59.17
C ASP A 48 29.85 47.64 -57.76
N PRO A 49 30.96 48.39 -57.59
CA PRO A 49 31.41 48.84 -56.28
C PRO A 49 30.38 49.63 -55.47
N HIS A 50 29.50 50.38 -56.14
CA HIS A 50 28.44 51.16 -55.49
C HIS A 50 27.34 50.26 -54.89
N GLU A 51 27.09 49.07 -55.46
CA GLU A 51 26.09 48.12 -54.97
C GLU A 51 26.54 47.43 -53.68
N ARG A 52 27.85 47.38 -53.43
CA ARG A 52 28.44 46.77 -52.22
C ARG A 52 28.21 47.60 -50.95
N ILE A 53 27.90 48.90 -51.09
CA ILE A 53 27.69 49.80 -49.96
C ILE A 53 26.52 49.29 -49.10
N GLY A 54 26.78 49.08 -47.80
CA GLY A 54 25.79 48.58 -46.85
C GLY A 54 25.32 47.14 -47.06
N LEU A 55 25.84 46.44 -48.08
CA LEU A 55 25.40 45.09 -48.45
C LEU A 55 25.76 44.06 -47.36
N ALA A 56 26.91 44.20 -46.70
CA ALA A 56 27.35 43.28 -45.65
C ALA A 56 26.39 43.26 -44.46
N ASN A 57 26.05 44.44 -43.95
CA ASN A 57 25.10 44.59 -42.86
C ASN A 57 23.72 44.08 -43.26
N LYS A 58 23.24 44.40 -44.48
CA LYS A 58 21.94 43.95 -44.96
C LYS A 58 21.88 42.42 -45.10
N ILE A 59 22.93 41.79 -45.64
CA ILE A 59 23.03 40.32 -45.72
C ILE A 59 23.05 39.73 -44.31
N HIS A 60 23.93 40.21 -43.43
CA HIS A 60 24.08 39.66 -42.08
C HIS A 60 22.79 39.77 -41.24
N GLN A 61 22.02 40.84 -41.42
CA GLN A 61 20.78 41.05 -40.68
C GLN A 61 19.59 40.30 -41.27
N GLU A 62 19.48 40.23 -42.60
CA GLU A 62 18.22 39.85 -43.26
C GLU A 62 18.36 38.83 -44.40
N GLY A 63 19.57 38.50 -44.85
CA GLY A 63 19.79 37.75 -46.11
C GLY A 63 20.86 36.67 -46.04
N ILE A 64 21.22 36.17 -44.85
CA ILE A 64 22.28 35.17 -44.66
C ILE A 64 21.95 33.88 -45.42
N VAL A 65 20.72 33.39 -45.34
CA VAL A 65 20.30 32.12 -45.95
C VAL A 65 20.23 32.25 -47.47
N VAL A 66 19.64 33.32 -48.00
CA VAL A 66 19.62 33.61 -49.44
C VAL A 66 21.05 33.74 -49.98
N PHE A 67 21.93 34.45 -49.27
CA PHE A 67 23.32 34.59 -49.66
C PHE A 67 24.07 33.25 -49.65
N ALA A 68 23.85 32.41 -48.63
CA ALA A 68 24.42 31.07 -48.56
C ALA A 68 23.97 30.17 -49.72
N ILE A 69 22.69 30.22 -50.11
CA ILE A 69 22.18 29.52 -51.28
C ILE A 69 22.92 29.99 -52.54
N LEU A 70 23.08 31.31 -52.73
CA LEU A 70 23.77 31.86 -53.89
C LEU A 70 25.27 31.52 -53.92
N VAL A 71 25.93 31.46 -52.76
CA VAL A 71 27.31 30.96 -52.64
C VAL A 71 27.38 29.49 -53.05
N TRP A 72 26.46 28.66 -52.57
CA TRP A 72 26.36 27.25 -52.96
C TRP A 72 26.13 27.05 -54.45
N MET A 73 25.31 27.90 -55.08
CA MET A 73 25.07 27.87 -56.52
C MET A 73 26.23 28.46 -57.35
N ARG A 74 27.29 29.00 -56.73
CA ARG A 74 28.37 29.76 -57.39
C ARG A 74 27.83 30.96 -58.19
N ARG A 75 26.84 31.65 -57.60
CA ARG A 75 26.09 32.80 -58.16
C ARG A 75 25.97 33.97 -57.16
N SER A 76 26.92 34.10 -56.23
CA SER A 76 26.90 35.03 -55.09
C SER A 76 26.63 36.50 -55.47
N GLY A 77 27.11 36.99 -56.62
CA GLY A 77 26.88 38.37 -57.08
C GLY A 77 25.40 38.73 -57.28
N ASN A 78 24.52 37.76 -57.51
CA ASN A 78 23.09 38.01 -57.71
C ASN A 78 22.36 38.42 -56.43
N ILE A 79 23.00 38.41 -55.26
CA ILE A 79 22.40 38.88 -54.00
C ILE A 79 21.90 40.33 -54.10
N VAL A 80 22.52 41.14 -54.96
CA VAL A 80 22.08 42.51 -55.25
C VAL A 80 20.66 42.52 -55.83
N LYS A 81 20.36 41.64 -56.80
CA LYS A 81 19.02 41.53 -57.41
C LYS A 81 17.97 41.11 -56.39
N PHE A 82 18.30 40.18 -55.49
CA PHE A 82 17.40 39.78 -54.40
C PHE A 82 17.14 40.93 -53.43
N ARG A 83 18.17 41.74 -53.11
CA ARG A 83 18.03 42.96 -52.29
C ARG A 83 17.15 44.02 -52.96
N GLU A 84 17.34 44.28 -54.26
CA GLU A 84 16.53 45.25 -55.02
C GLU A 84 15.04 44.90 -55.07
N HIS A 85 14.73 43.59 -55.05
CA HIS A 85 13.37 43.07 -55.06
C HIS A 85 12.80 42.84 -53.64
N ASP A 86 13.53 43.26 -52.60
CA ASP A 86 13.23 43.05 -51.18
C ASP A 86 12.89 41.58 -50.84
N CYS A 87 13.65 40.67 -51.44
CA CYS A 87 13.40 39.23 -51.40
C CYS A 87 14.58 38.51 -50.74
N LEU A 88 14.73 38.71 -49.43
CA LEU A 88 15.78 38.10 -48.60
C LEU A 88 15.19 36.97 -47.71
N ASP A 89 15.81 36.65 -46.56
CA ASP A 89 15.47 35.45 -45.78
C ASP A 89 14.02 35.43 -45.26
N THR A 90 13.44 36.60 -44.99
CA THR A 90 12.04 36.72 -44.51
C THR A 90 11.00 36.31 -45.55
N GLN A 91 11.40 36.25 -46.82
CA GLN A 91 10.53 35.87 -47.95
C GLN A 91 10.76 34.41 -48.39
N LEU A 92 11.63 33.66 -47.69
CA LEU A 92 11.79 32.23 -47.94
C LEU A 92 10.61 31.43 -47.34
N PRO A 93 10.09 30.40 -48.04
CA PRO A 93 10.51 29.93 -49.37
C PRO A 93 10.00 30.85 -50.50
N ILE A 94 10.85 31.15 -51.48
CA ILE A 94 10.51 32.03 -52.61
C ILE A 94 9.74 31.23 -53.68
N PRO A 95 8.55 31.69 -54.14
CA PRO A 95 7.79 31.02 -55.19
C PRO A 95 8.54 30.98 -56.54
N GLU A 96 8.29 29.94 -57.34
CA GLU A 96 8.97 29.73 -58.64
C GLU A 96 8.86 30.95 -59.57
N THR A 97 7.65 31.51 -59.71
CA THR A 97 7.39 32.68 -60.56
C THR A 97 8.16 33.91 -60.09
N ARG A 98 8.26 34.11 -58.76
CA ARG A 98 8.98 35.25 -58.17
C ARG A 98 10.49 35.08 -58.31
N ALA A 99 11.01 33.88 -58.06
CA ALA A 99 12.43 33.59 -58.26
C ALA A 99 12.85 33.76 -59.72
N GLN A 100 12.01 33.33 -60.68
CA GLN A 100 12.24 33.53 -62.12
C GLN A 100 12.20 35.02 -62.53
N GLN A 101 11.38 35.85 -61.89
CA GLN A 101 11.38 37.30 -62.13
C GLN A 101 12.69 37.95 -61.66
N ILE A 102 13.19 37.57 -60.48
CA ILE A 102 14.41 38.13 -59.89
C ILE A 102 15.65 37.68 -60.68
N VAL A 103 15.71 36.38 -61.01
CA VAL A 103 16.84 35.77 -61.73
C VAL A 103 16.34 34.74 -62.76
N PRO A 104 16.04 35.16 -64.01
CA PRO A 104 15.46 34.27 -65.02
C PRO A 104 16.31 33.03 -65.36
N GLU A 105 17.64 33.15 -65.27
CA GLU A 105 18.59 32.10 -65.65
C GLU A 105 18.54 30.86 -64.76
N PHE A 106 18.32 31.03 -63.46
CA PHE A 106 18.40 29.93 -62.48
C PHE A 106 17.35 30.00 -61.37
N GLY A 107 16.44 30.98 -61.39
CA GLY A 107 15.42 31.18 -60.38
C GLY A 107 14.49 29.98 -60.21
N LEU A 108 14.21 29.25 -61.29
CA LEU A 108 13.43 28.01 -61.20
C LEU A 108 14.17 26.93 -60.40
N SER A 109 15.47 26.71 -60.66
CA SER A 109 16.28 25.73 -59.92
C SER A 109 16.49 26.17 -58.46
N PHE A 110 16.72 27.47 -58.23
CA PHE A 110 16.77 28.07 -56.89
C PHE A 110 15.51 27.70 -56.10
N ALA A 111 14.32 27.97 -56.66
CA ALA A 111 13.06 27.80 -55.96
C ALA A 111 12.63 26.32 -55.83
N ARG A 112 12.83 25.53 -56.88
CA ARG A 112 12.32 24.16 -56.92
C ARG A 112 13.20 23.17 -56.16
N GLU A 113 14.52 23.37 -56.16
CA GLU A 113 15.47 22.33 -55.72
C GLU A 113 16.44 22.81 -54.65
N ILE A 114 17.07 23.97 -54.84
CA ILE A 114 18.21 24.36 -53.99
C ILE A 114 17.76 24.96 -52.66
N GLN A 115 16.75 25.83 -52.64
CA GLN A 115 16.35 26.52 -51.40
C GLN A 115 15.96 25.54 -50.29
N TRP A 116 15.36 24.40 -50.63
CA TRP A 116 14.95 23.37 -49.66
C TRP A 116 16.14 22.68 -48.96
N GLN A 117 17.33 22.72 -49.55
CA GLN A 117 18.58 22.25 -48.92
C GLN A 117 19.05 23.19 -47.79
N PHE A 118 18.54 24.41 -47.74
CA PHE A 118 18.86 25.42 -46.72
C PHE A 118 17.65 25.72 -45.82
N LEU A 119 16.49 25.11 -46.12
CA LEU A 119 15.23 25.25 -45.40
C LEU A 119 14.69 23.86 -44.99
N PRO A 120 15.43 23.06 -44.21
CA PRO A 120 14.90 21.82 -43.68
C PRO A 120 13.70 22.10 -42.75
N TYR A 121 12.75 21.17 -42.70
CA TYR A 121 11.57 21.30 -41.85
C TYR A 121 11.94 21.36 -40.37
N VAL A 122 11.35 22.29 -39.62
CA VAL A 122 11.53 22.41 -38.16
C VAL A 122 10.26 21.92 -37.47
N PHE A 123 10.38 20.88 -36.64
CA PHE A 123 9.25 20.33 -35.89
C PHE A 123 8.88 21.23 -34.71
N LYS A 124 7.70 21.84 -34.75
CA LYS A 124 7.26 22.82 -33.74
C LYS A 124 6.60 22.16 -32.55
N LYS A 125 6.74 22.77 -31.38
CA LYS A 125 6.18 22.26 -30.11
C LYS A 125 4.65 22.13 -30.15
N ASP A 126 3.97 23.03 -30.84
CA ASP A 126 2.51 23.10 -30.94
C ASP A 126 1.90 22.05 -31.90
N MET A 127 2.71 21.18 -32.50
CA MET A 127 2.22 20.11 -33.39
C MET A 127 1.36 19.06 -32.66
N CYS A 128 1.47 18.94 -31.33
CA CYS A 128 0.59 18.12 -30.50
C CYS A 128 -0.83 18.72 -30.40
N ASP A 129 -0.92 20.05 -30.43
CA ASP A 129 -2.16 20.80 -30.34
C ASP A 129 -2.80 21.02 -31.72
N TYR A 130 -2.02 21.09 -32.79
CA TYR A 130 -2.51 21.36 -34.15
C TYR A 130 -1.86 20.45 -35.19
N HIS A 131 -2.69 19.85 -36.04
CA HIS A 131 -2.20 19.08 -37.17
C HIS A 131 -1.56 19.98 -38.24
N ARG A 132 -0.41 19.58 -38.77
CA ARG A 132 0.29 20.30 -39.84
C ARG A 132 0.03 19.69 -41.21
N TYR A 133 -0.63 20.43 -42.08
CA TYR A 133 -0.63 20.14 -43.51
C TYR A 133 0.60 20.81 -44.13
N ILE A 134 1.52 20.00 -44.64
CA ILE A 134 2.77 20.46 -45.24
C ILE A 134 2.58 20.36 -46.75
N HIS A 135 2.38 21.51 -47.39
CA HIS A 135 2.02 21.61 -48.82
C HIS A 135 3.25 21.64 -49.73
N GLU A 136 4.41 21.94 -49.16
CA GLU A 136 5.69 22.04 -49.84
C GLU A 136 6.22 20.64 -50.21
N ALA A 137 5.94 20.20 -51.43
CA ALA A 137 6.32 18.86 -51.91
C ALA A 137 7.83 18.57 -51.79
N ASN A 138 8.67 19.60 -51.95
CA ASN A 138 10.14 19.48 -51.97
C ASN A 138 10.80 19.75 -50.61
N VAL A 139 10.03 20.00 -49.54
CA VAL A 139 10.60 20.22 -48.21
C VAL A 139 11.42 19.01 -47.77
N ILE A 140 12.57 19.28 -47.15
CA ILE A 140 13.44 18.22 -46.63
C ILE A 140 13.08 18.00 -45.16
N PHE A 141 12.54 16.82 -44.85
CA PHE A 141 12.45 16.38 -43.46
C PHE A 141 13.84 16.00 -42.95
N PRO A 142 14.31 16.60 -41.86
CA PRO A 142 15.67 16.38 -41.37
C PRO A 142 15.79 15.08 -40.58
N PHE A 143 15.26 13.98 -41.11
CA PHE A 143 15.51 12.66 -40.57
C PHE A 143 16.93 12.25 -40.94
N VAL A 144 17.77 11.95 -39.96
CA VAL A 144 19.18 11.57 -40.13
C VAL A 144 19.43 10.16 -39.62
N GLY A 145 20.62 9.62 -39.90
CA GLY A 145 21.00 8.27 -39.49
C GLY A 145 20.24 7.19 -40.26
N GLU A 146 20.00 6.05 -39.59
CA GLU A 146 19.25 4.92 -40.14
C GLU A 146 17.83 4.90 -39.57
N ALA A 147 16.83 4.76 -40.44
CA ALA A 147 15.45 4.55 -40.01
C ALA A 147 15.24 3.08 -39.63
N GLU A 148 14.99 2.81 -38.36
CA GLU A 148 14.73 1.47 -37.85
C GLU A 148 13.22 1.16 -37.94
N LYS A 149 12.87 0.11 -38.67
CA LYS A 149 11.49 -0.36 -38.76
C LYS A 149 11.15 -1.19 -37.52
N ILE A 150 10.30 -0.65 -36.65
CA ILE A 150 9.89 -1.32 -35.40
C ILE A 150 8.76 -2.31 -35.66
N GLY A 151 7.82 -1.95 -36.54
CA GLY A 151 6.65 -2.78 -36.79
C GLY A 151 5.82 -2.29 -37.97
N GLN A 152 5.01 -3.20 -38.50
CA GLN A 152 4.02 -2.92 -39.54
C GLN A 152 2.76 -3.74 -39.24
N GLY A 153 1.62 -3.06 -39.09
CA GLY A 153 0.34 -3.69 -38.77
C GLY A 153 -0.80 -3.17 -39.63
N GLY A 154 -2.03 -3.59 -39.31
CA GLY A 154 -3.24 -3.15 -40.02
C GLY A 154 -3.57 -1.66 -39.85
N PHE A 155 -2.93 -0.98 -38.90
CA PHE A 155 -3.17 0.41 -38.51
C PHE A 155 -2.05 1.37 -38.92
N GLY A 156 -0.94 0.88 -39.46
CA GLY A 156 0.17 1.73 -39.88
C GLY A 156 1.53 1.04 -39.90
N GLU A 157 2.52 1.78 -40.37
CA GLU A 157 3.94 1.45 -40.25
C GLU A 157 4.58 2.32 -39.16
N VAL A 158 5.32 1.68 -38.25
CA VAL A 158 5.98 2.34 -37.13
C VAL A 158 7.50 2.28 -37.33
N THR A 159 8.13 3.44 -37.34
CA THR A 159 9.57 3.61 -37.58
C THR A 159 10.18 4.48 -36.50
N ARG A 160 11.39 4.14 -36.05
CA ARG A 160 12.22 5.01 -35.22
C ARG A 160 13.11 5.83 -36.15
N ILE A 161 13.12 7.13 -35.93
CA ILE A 161 13.85 8.12 -36.73
C ILE A 161 14.63 9.05 -35.81
N GLN A 162 15.76 9.56 -36.29
CA GLN A 162 16.56 10.58 -35.58
C GLN A 162 16.37 11.95 -36.22
N ILE A 163 16.26 12.99 -35.38
CA ILE A 163 16.10 14.39 -35.81
C ILE A 163 17.21 15.22 -35.14
N PRO A 164 17.95 16.08 -35.86
CA PRO A 164 18.88 17.02 -35.24
C PRO A 164 18.18 17.89 -34.20
N THR A 165 18.79 18.05 -33.02
CA THR A 165 18.16 18.70 -31.88
C THR A 165 17.75 20.14 -32.16
N ASN A 166 18.50 20.87 -32.99
CA ASN A 166 18.19 22.24 -33.40
C ASN A 166 17.11 22.36 -34.50
N LEU A 167 16.58 21.24 -35.00
CA LEU A 167 15.49 21.21 -35.98
C LEU A 167 14.19 20.66 -35.38
N GLN A 168 14.10 20.61 -34.05
CA GLN A 168 12.90 20.21 -33.34
C GLN A 168 12.72 21.01 -32.04
N GLU A 169 11.47 21.28 -31.69
CA GLU A 169 11.04 21.94 -30.46
C GLU A 169 10.10 21.01 -29.64
N LEU A 170 10.07 19.71 -29.98
CA LEU A 170 9.16 18.72 -29.40
C LEU A 170 9.52 18.40 -27.95
N PHE A 171 10.82 18.27 -27.64
CA PHE A 171 11.32 18.09 -26.29
C PHE A 171 12.78 18.54 -26.14
N HIS A 172 13.19 18.82 -24.90
CA HIS A 172 14.56 19.23 -24.60
C HIS A 172 15.51 18.03 -24.63
N SER A 173 16.66 18.19 -25.28
CA SER A 173 17.76 17.23 -25.25
C SER A 173 19.09 17.97 -25.25
N LYS A 174 20.11 17.36 -24.64
CA LYS A 174 21.51 17.82 -24.69
C LYS A 174 22.31 17.11 -25.79
N GLU A 175 21.74 16.08 -26.40
CA GLU A 175 22.35 15.34 -27.51
C GLU A 175 22.24 16.12 -28.82
N ASP A 176 23.10 15.84 -29.79
CA ASP A 176 23.06 16.48 -31.12
C ASP A 176 21.85 16.06 -31.95
N THR A 177 21.30 14.88 -31.66
CA THR A 177 20.11 14.32 -32.30
C THR A 177 19.17 13.74 -31.26
N VAL A 178 17.87 13.74 -31.55
CA VAL A 178 16.85 13.06 -30.75
C VAL A 178 16.18 11.94 -31.51
N SER A 179 15.82 10.86 -30.81
CA SER A 179 15.07 9.75 -31.38
C SER A 179 13.56 9.97 -31.21
N VAL A 180 12.78 9.75 -32.27
CA VAL A 180 11.31 9.89 -32.29
C VAL A 180 10.68 8.69 -32.99
N ILE A 181 9.48 8.31 -32.58
CA ILE A 181 8.68 7.27 -33.23
C ILE A 181 7.72 7.91 -34.21
N ARG A 182 7.83 7.55 -35.49
CA ARG A 182 6.91 7.94 -36.56
C ARG A 182 5.96 6.78 -36.87
N LYS A 183 4.66 6.99 -36.64
CA LYS A 183 3.57 6.12 -37.13
C LYS A 183 2.99 6.71 -38.40
N ARG A 184 3.21 6.05 -39.54
CA ARG A 184 2.58 6.37 -40.83
C ARG A 184 1.31 5.54 -40.99
N ILE A 185 0.16 6.17 -41.22
CA ILE A 185 -1.07 5.42 -41.51
C ILE A 185 -0.99 4.87 -42.94
N MET A 186 -1.21 3.56 -43.08
CA MET A 186 -1.14 2.89 -44.39
C MET A 186 -2.49 2.98 -45.12
N HIS A 187 -2.46 3.44 -46.36
CA HIS A 187 -3.63 3.38 -47.24
C HIS A 187 -3.88 1.93 -47.70
N ARG A 188 -5.00 1.33 -47.30
CA ARG A 188 -5.29 -0.08 -47.62
C ARG A 188 -5.69 -0.20 -49.10
N LYS A 189 -5.24 -1.27 -49.78
CA LYS A 189 -5.43 -1.49 -51.24
C LYS A 189 -6.87 -1.40 -51.81
N LYS A 190 -7.90 -1.45 -50.96
CA LYS A 190 -9.33 -1.36 -51.33
C LYS A 190 -10.08 -0.23 -50.62
N GLN A 191 -9.38 0.59 -49.84
CA GLN A 191 -9.96 1.71 -49.11
C GLN A 191 -10.07 2.91 -50.05
N THR A 192 -11.16 3.67 -49.92
CA THR A 192 -11.28 4.95 -50.62
C THR A 192 -10.42 6.00 -49.92
N GLN A 193 -10.01 7.06 -50.63
CA GLN A 193 -9.29 8.17 -49.99
C GLN A 193 -10.10 8.78 -48.85
N GLU A 194 -11.42 8.92 -49.03
CA GLU A 194 -12.32 9.45 -48.00
C GLU A 194 -12.33 8.57 -46.74
N ASP A 195 -12.33 7.24 -46.89
CA ASP A 195 -12.27 6.32 -45.75
C ASP A 195 -10.89 6.32 -45.07
N TYR A 196 -9.82 6.57 -45.83
CA TYR A 196 -8.46 6.73 -45.30
C TYR A 196 -8.35 7.98 -44.42
N ASP A 197 -8.79 9.12 -44.97
CA ASP A 197 -8.81 10.40 -44.26
C ASP A 197 -9.72 10.34 -43.04
N LYS A 198 -10.90 9.70 -43.14
CA LYS A 198 -11.82 9.50 -41.99
C LYS A 198 -11.16 8.68 -40.87
N SER A 199 -10.40 7.63 -41.21
CA SER A 199 -9.68 6.83 -40.22
C SER A 199 -8.62 7.66 -39.50
N PHE A 200 -7.86 8.46 -40.26
CA PHE A 200 -6.88 9.39 -39.69
C PHE A 200 -7.52 10.42 -38.76
N GLN A 201 -8.59 11.08 -39.21
CA GLN A 201 -9.29 12.09 -38.42
C GLN A 201 -9.85 11.51 -37.12
N LYS A 202 -10.35 10.27 -37.16
CA LYS A 202 -10.83 9.57 -35.96
C LYS A 202 -9.72 9.37 -34.93
N GLU A 203 -8.59 8.79 -35.34
CA GLU A 203 -7.46 8.53 -34.45
C GLU A 203 -6.83 9.83 -33.94
N MET A 204 -6.67 10.83 -34.82
CA MET A 204 -6.15 12.15 -34.45
C MET A 204 -7.03 12.83 -33.40
N LYS A 205 -8.36 12.78 -33.56
CA LYS A 205 -9.31 13.33 -32.57
C LYS A 205 -9.13 12.65 -31.21
N SER A 206 -9.04 11.32 -31.19
CA SER A 206 -8.81 10.57 -29.96
C SER A 206 -7.49 10.94 -29.29
N LEU A 207 -6.39 10.90 -30.04
CA LEU A 207 -5.05 11.21 -29.52
C LEU A 207 -4.96 12.65 -28.98
N ARG A 208 -5.56 13.63 -29.65
CA ARG A 208 -5.57 15.02 -29.18
C ARG A 208 -6.37 15.19 -27.90
N LEU A 209 -7.55 14.57 -27.80
CA LEU A 209 -8.34 14.61 -26.56
C LEU A 209 -7.63 13.94 -25.40
N LEU A 210 -6.99 12.79 -25.65
CA LEU A 210 -6.24 12.06 -24.64
C LEU A 210 -4.95 12.78 -24.22
N HIS A 211 -4.31 13.48 -25.15
CA HIS A 211 -3.17 14.35 -24.83
C HIS A 211 -3.56 15.43 -23.80
N GLN A 212 -4.78 15.98 -23.87
CA GLN A 212 -5.27 16.98 -22.92
C GLN A 212 -5.45 16.43 -21.49
N LEU A 213 -5.59 15.11 -21.31
CA LEU A 213 -5.66 14.49 -19.98
C LEU A 213 -4.32 14.55 -19.23
N LYS A 214 -3.20 14.69 -19.95
CA LYS A 214 -1.84 14.65 -19.38
C LYS A 214 -1.61 13.47 -18.43
N HIS A 215 -2.21 12.32 -18.74
CA HIS A 215 -2.16 11.13 -17.91
C HIS A 215 -0.80 10.40 -18.05
N PRO A 216 -0.14 9.99 -16.96
CA PRO A 216 1.18 9.38 -17.01
C PRO A 216 1.20 8.03 -17.74
N ASN A 217 0.10 7.28 -17.73
CA ASN A 217 -0.01 5.96 -18.36
C ASN A 217 -0.75 5.98 -19.72
N ILE A 218 -0.84 7.14 -20.39
CA ILE A 218 -1.36 7.26 -21.77
C ILE A 218 -0.26 7.83 -22.64
N ILE A 219 -0.03 7.25 -23.82
CA ILE A 219 1.03 7.71 -24.73
C ILE A 219 0.86 9.20 -25.10
N PRO A 220 1.88 10.05 -24.91
CA PRO A 220 1.79 11.45 -25.28
C PRO A 220 2.00 11.63 -26.79
N LEU A 221 1.10 12.38 -27.44
CA LEU A 221 1.27 12.83 -28.82
C LEU A 221 2.32 13.96 -28.86
N LEU A 222 3.42 13.77 -29.59
CA LEU A 222 4.39 14.85 -29.84
C LEU A 222 3.95 15.74 -31.00
N GLY A 223 3.35 15.15 -32.02
CA GLY A 223 2.81 15.91 -33.13
C GLY A 223 2.17 15.07 -34.22
N SER A 224 1.49 15.74 -35.14
CA SER A 224 0.92 15.10 -36.32
C SER A 224 1.08 15.96 -37.56
N TYR A 225 1.34 15.33 -38.70
CA TYR A 225 1.45 16.03 -39.98
C TYR A 225 1.00 15.17 -41.17
N THR A 226 0.59 15.85 -42.23
CA THR A 226 0.31 15.26 -43.54
C THR A 226 1.25 15.88 -44.55
N HIS A 227 1.96 15.03 -45.30
CA HIS A 227 2.85 15.44 -46.40
C HIS A 227 2.70 14.43 -47.54
N ASN A 228 2.54 14.91 -48.77
CA ASN A 228 2.33 14.08 -49.95
C ASN A 228 1.23 13.00 -49.75
N GLU A 229 0.08 13.41 -49.20
CA GLU A 229 -1.07 12.54 -48.89
C GLU A 229 -0.79 11.44 -47.84
N GLU A 230 0.39 11.41 -47.23
CA GLU A 230 0.71 10.49 -46.14
C GLU A 230 0.41 11.12 -44.77
N HIS A 231 -0.45 10.46 -43.99
CA HIS A 231 -0.73 10.86 -42.61
C HIS A 231 0.25 10.26 -41.62
N ASN A 232 0.81 11.11 -40.74
CA ASN A 232 1.85 10.74 -39.81
C ASN A 232 1.58 11.27 -38.39
N PHE A 233 1.88 10.42 -37.40
CA PHE A 233 1.95 10.79 -35.98
C PHE A 233 3.37 10.61 -35.45
N LEU A 234 3.75 11.48 -34.51
CA LEU A 234 5.03 11.46 -33.83
C LEU A 234 4.80 11.19 -32.33
N PHE A 235 5.58 10.26 -31.78
CA PHE A 235 5.52 9.84 -30.37
C PHE A 235 6.94 9.73 -29.78
N PRO A 236 7.10 9.77 -28.45
CA PRO A 236 8.38 9.51 -27.82
C PRO A 236 8.86 8.08 -28.09
N PRO A 237 10.18 7.81 -28.02
CA PRO A 237 10.71 6.47 -28.05
C PRO A 237 10.39 5.72 -26.75
N PHE A 238 10.04 4.44 -26.89
CA PHE A 238 9.87 3.49 -25.79
C PHE A 238 10.77 2.28 -26.03
N ALA A 239 11.12 1.56 -24.95
CA ALA A 239 12.03 0.43 -25.03
C ALA A 239 11.43 -0.72 -25.86
N MET A 240 10.20 -1.12 -25.54
CA MET A 240 9.46 -2.18 -26.21
C MET A 240 7.97 -2.13 -25.88
N ASP A 241 7.20 -2.99 -26.54
CA ASP A 241 5.82 -3.30 -26.15
C ASP A 241 5.78 -4.44 -25.12
N LEU A 242 4.67 -4.56 -24.39
CA LEU A 242 4.49 -5.54 -23.33
C LEU A 242 4.46 -6.98 -23.88
N ALA A 243 4.07 -7.20 -25.14
CA ALA A 243 4.14 -8.53 -25.73
C ALA A 243 5.59 -9.02 -25.83
N LYS A 244 6.50 -8.16 -26.29
CA LYS A 244 7.95 -8.45 -26.30
C LYS A 244 8.51 -8.61 -24.90
N PHE A 245 8.08 -7.77 -23.95
CA PHE A 245 8.53 -7.87 -22.55
C PHE A 245 8.18 -9.22 -21.91
N LEU A 246 6.95 -9.70 -22.10
CA LEU A 246 6.50 -11.00 -21.56
C LEU A 246 7.21 -12.21 -22.21
N ASP A 247 7.93 -12.00 -23.31
CA ASP A 247 8.75 -13.02 -23.98
C ASP A 247 10.24 -12.97 -23.57
N LEU A 248 10.66 -11.97 -22.78
CA LEU A 248 12.04 -11.86 -22.29
C LEU A 248 12.35 -12.87 -21.20
N GLU A 249 13.52 -13.50 -21.30
CA GLU A 249 14.04 -14.42 -20.28
C GLU A 249 14.31 -13.72 -18.94
N SER A 250 14.88 -12.51 -18.99
CA SER A 250 15.12 -11.67 -17.83
C SER A 250 14.23 -10.43 -17.86
N ARG A 251 13.79 -9.99 -16.68
CA ARG A 251 13.00 -8.77 -16.54
C ARG A 251 13.83 -7.53 -16.90
N PHE A 252 13.15 -6.43 -17.20
CA PHE A 252 13.73 -5.18 -17.72
C PHE A 252 13.72 -4.13 -16.60
N GLU A 253 14.89 -3.55 -16.31
CA GLU A 253 15.05 -2.42 -15.38
C GLU A 253 14.33 -2.62 -14.04
N ASP A 254 13.49 -1.69 -13.58
CA ASP A 254 12.89 -1.75 -12.24
C ASP A 254 11.96 -2.96 -12.06
N PHE A 255 11.44 -3.54 -13.14
CA PHE A 255 10.57 -4.72 -13.09
C PHE A 255 11.27 -5.99 -12.57
N GLN A 256 12.57 -5.93 -12.26
CA GLN A 256 13.22 -6.93 -11.41
C GLN A 256 12.48 -7.06 -10.07
N CYS A 257 11.92 -5.98 -9.54
CA CYS A 257 11.14 -5.98 -8.32
C CYS A 257 9.65 -6.33 -8.59
N ASP A 258 9.13 -7.37 -7.92
CA ASP A 258 7.74 -7.85 -8.14
C ASP A 258 6.67 -6.78 -7.87
N PHE A 259 6.91 -5.86 -6.92
CA PHE A 259 5.94 -4.81 -6.57
C PHE A 259 5.68 -3.82 -7.72
N MET A 260 6.53 -3.80 -8.75
CA MET A 260 6.36 -2.93 -9.92
C MET A 260 5.18 -3.33 -10.79
N PHE A 261 4.87 -4.62 -10.90
CA PHE A 261 3.77 -5.11 -11.72
C PHE A 261 2.38 -4.64 -11.24
N PRO A 262 2.00 -4.76 -9.95
CA PRO A 262 0.72 -4.23 -9.50
C PRO A 262 0.65 -2.70 -9.59
N ILE A 263 1.76 -1.97 -9.41
CA ILE A 263 1.81 -0.50 -9.64
C ILE A 263 1.54 -0.18 -11.12
N ALA A 264 2.18 -0.89 -12.04
CA ALA A 264 2.02 -0.67 -13.47
C ALA A 264 0.61 -1.04 -13.97
N LEU A 265 0.02 -2.12 -13.45
CA LEU A 265 -1.37 -2.49 -13.71
C LEU A 265 -2.35 -1.45 -13.15
N ARG A 266 -2.12 -0.94 -11.93
CA ARG A 266 -2.89 0.18 -11.38
C ARG A 266 -2.87 1.39 -12.32
N GLY A 267 -1.68 1.74 -12.83
CA GLY A 267 -1.50 2.84 -13.78
C GLY A 267 -2.32 2.66 -15.06
N LEU A 268 -2.34 1.44 -15.63
CA LEU A 268 -3.18 1.11 -16.78
C LEU A 268 -4.67 1.17 -16.45
N ALA A 269 -5.09 0.67 -15.29
CA ALA A 269 -6.49 0.73 -14.87
C ALA A 269 -6.95 2.18 -14.74
N SER A 270 -6.11 3.06 -14.18
CA SER A 270 -6.37 4.51 -14.10
C SER A 270 -6.45 5.16 -15.48
N ALA A 271 -5.53 4.85 -16.41
CA ALA A 271 -5.58 5.33 -17.79
C ALA A 271 -6.88 4.91 -18.50
N LEU A 272 -7.28 3.65 -18.34
CA LEU A 272 -8.46 3.10 -18.97
C LEU A 272 -9.75 3.65 -18.34
N GLU A 273 -9.77 3.91 -17.03
CA GLU A 273 -10.87 4.61 -16.35
C GLU A 273 -11.05 6.04 -16.90
N GLN A 274 -9.95 6.78 -17.07
CA GLN A 274 -10.00 8.13 -17.65
C GLN A 274 -10.42 8.11 -19.12
N LEU A 275 -9.98 7.12 -19.90
CA LEU A 275 -10.47 6.91 -21.27
C LEU A 275 -11.99 6.63 -21.27
N HIS A 276 -12.47 5.78 -20.35
CA HIS A 276 -13.88 5.41 -20.26
C HIS A 276 -14.79 6.57 -19.85
N ASN A 277 -14.26 7.56 -19.12
CA ASN A 277 -14.98 8.72 -18.61
C ASN A 277 -14.13 9.99 -18.75
N ILE A 278 -13.94 10.45 -19.99
CA ILE A 278 -13.15 11.66 -20.26
C ILE A 278 -13.88 12.86 -19.69
N SER A 279 -13.18 13.64 -18.87
CA SER A 279 -13.66 14.90 -18.32
C SER A 279 -12.52 15.92 -18.40
N LEU A 280 -12.72 16.94 -19.22
CA LEU A 280 -11.85 18.11 -19.33
C LEU A 280 -12.59 19.29 -18.72
N ASP A 281 -11.91 20.03 -17.85
CA ASP A 281 -12.49 21.20 -17.20
C ASP A 281 -11.97 22.51 -17.80
N ALA A 282 -12.76 23.57 -17.66
CA ALA A 282 -12.43 24.87 -18.23
C ALA A 282 -11.22 25.52 -17.56
N ALA A 283 -10.91 25.19 -16.31
CA ALA A 283 -9.84 25.82 -15.54
C ALA A 283 -8.46 25.33 -15.98
N HIS A 284 -8.32 24.03 -16.25
CA HIS A 284 -7.06 23.38 -16.62
C HIS A 284 -6.90 23.21 -18.14
N ASN A 285 -8.00 23.04 -18.88
CA ASN A 285 -7.96 22.75 -20.32
C ASN A 285 -8.50 23.88 -21.21
N GLY A 286 -9.05 24.95 -20.63
CA GLY A 286 -9.64 26.07 -21.39
C GLY A 286 -10.98 25.73 -22.05
N VAL A 287 -11.47 24.49 -21.92
CA VAL A 287 -12.74 24.01 -22.46
C VAL A 287 -13.40 23.00 -21.50
N HIS A 288 -14.72 23.04 -21.39
CA HIS A 288 -15.46 22.01 -20.67
C HIS A 288 -15.93 20.93 -21.65
N PHE A 289 -15.44 19.70 -21.48
CA PHE A 289 -15.82 18.56 -22.32
C PHE A 289 -15.97 17.28 -21.49
N THR A 290 -17.07 16.56 -21.68
CA THR A 290 -17.25 15.23 -21.09
C THR A 290 -17.62 14.23 -22.18
N GLY A 291 -16.92 13.09 -22.20
CA GLY A 291 -17.11 12.05 -23.21
C GLY A 291 -16.99 10.64 -22.63
N LEU A 292 -17.55 9.68 -23.36
CA LEU A 292 -17.40 8.26 -23.11
C LEU A 292 -16.46 7.70 -24.17
N GLY A 293 -15.33 7.16 -23.72
CA GLY A 293 -14.36 6.51 -24.59
C GLY A 293 -14.30 5.00 -24.40
N TYR A 294 -13.66 4.34 -25.35
CA TYR A 294 -13.29 2.92 -25.29
C TYR A 294 -12.03 2.68 -26.11
N HIS A 295 -11.29 1.62 -25.76
CA HIS A 295 -10.07 1.25 -26.46
C HIS A 295 -10.32 0.27 -27.60
N HIS A 296 -11.09 -0.81 -27.33
CA HIS A 296 -11.45 -1.88 -28.27
C HIS A 296 -10.30 -2.76 -28.80
N ASP A 297 -9.04 -2.39 -28.57
CA ASP A 297 -7.87 -3.23 -28.89
C ASP A 297 -6.88 -3.31 -27.72
N PHE A 298 -7.38 -3.50 -26.50
CA PHE A 298 -6.53 -3.57 -25.31
C PHE A 298 -5.80 -4.91 -25.29
N ARG A 299 -4.47 -4.90 -25.49
CA ARG A 299 -3.62 -6.10 -25.57
C ARG A 299 -2.15 -5.75 -25.31
N PRO A 300 -1.28 -6.73 -24.98
CA PRO A 300 0.13 -6.49 -24.70
C PRO A 300 0.88 -5.73 -25.80
N SER A 301 0.58 -5.98 -27.08
CA SER A 301 1.24 -5.28 -28.20
C SER A 301 0.93 -3.77 -28.26
N ASN A 302 -0.13 -3.32 -27.57
CA ASN A 302 -0.58 -1.92 -27.52
C ASN A 302 -0.29 -1.28 -26.15
N ILE A 303 0.54 -1.93 -25.33
CA ILE A 303 1.02 -1.41 -24.06
C ILE A 303 2.53 -1.24 -24.20
N LEU A 304 3.04 -0.02 -24.03
CA LEU A 304 4.46 0.29 -24.13
C LEU A 304 5.10 0.26 -22.74
N ILE A 305 6.37 -0.12 -22.71
CA ILE A 305 7.16 -0.26 -21.48
C ILE A 305 8.09 0.93 -21.32
N THR A 306 8.04 1.51 -20.13
CA THR A 306 9.05 2.45 -19.59
C THR A 306 9.88 1.73 -18.53
N HIS A 307 10.89 2.39 -17.98
CA HIS A 307 11.72 1.81 -16.91
C HIS A 307 10.92 1.35 -15.69
N ASP A 308 9.82 2.02 -15.39
CA ASP A 308 9.08 1.85 -14.14
C ASP A 308 7.55 1.73 -14.31
N SER A 309 7.03 1.71 -15.54
CA SER A 309 5.58 1.75 -15.78
C SER A 309 5.12 1.21 -17.13
N PHE A 310 3.81 0.98 -17.22
CA PHE A 310 3.10 0.60 -18.44
C PHE A 310 2.33 1.78 -19.04
N ILE A 311 2.39 1.94 -20.35
CA ILE A 311 1.80 3.07 -21.08
C ILE A 311 0.81 2.54 -22.11
N LEU A 312 -0.46 2.97 -22.02
CA LEU A 312 -1.49 2.61 -23.00
C LEU A 312 -1.25 3.36 -24.32
N ALA A 313 -1.21 2.61 -25.42
CA ALA A 313 -0.97 3.12 -26.77
C ALA A 313 -1.94 2.53 -27.80
N ASP A 314 -1.90 3.08 -29.01
CA ASP A 314 -2.69 2.69 -30.19
C ASP A 314 -4.23 2.78 -30.05
N PHE A 315 -4.75 3.98 -30.27
CA PHE A 315 -6.20 4.28 -30.24
C PHE A 315 -6.87 4.17 -31.62
N GLY A 316 -6.26 3.46 -32.58
CA GLY A 316 -6.77 3.36 -33.96
C GLY A 316 -8.17 2.72 -34.07
N LEU A 317 -8.54 1.85 -33.12
CA LEU A 317 -9.89 1.28 -33.02
C LEU A 317 -10.79 1.98 -31.99
N GLY A 318 -10.19 2.74 -31.07
CA GLY A 318 -10.90 3.48 -30.04
C GLY A 318 -11.78 4.59 -30.59
N GLU A 319 -12.71 5.06 -29.77
CA GLU A 319 -13.58 6.19 -30.11
C GLU A 319 -13.96 6.95 -28.84
N ILE A 320 -14.20 8.24 -28.98
CA ILE A 320 -14.73 9.09 -27.91
C ILE A 320 -16.05 9.68 -28.40
N LYS A 321 -17.12 9.38 -27.68
CA LYS A 321 -18.48 9.85 -27.94
C LYS A 321 -18.93 10.86 -26.90
N PRO A 322 -19.81 11.82 -27.24
CA PRO A 322 -20.47 12.65 -26.24
C PRO A 322 -21.22 11.81 -25.19
N LYS A 323 -21.27 12.27 -23.94
CA LYS A 323 -21.90 11.54 -22.82
C LYS A 323 -23.40 11.25 -22.99
N LEU A 324 -24.08 11.99 -23.87
CA LEU A 324 -25.50 11.79 -24.17
C LEU A 324 -25.77 10.55 -25.05
N ASP A 325 -24.75 9.97 -25.66
CA ASP A 325 -24.85 8.75 -26.47
C ASP A 325 -24.72 7.48 -25.61
N ASN A 326 -25.38 6.39 -26.00
CA ASN A 326 -25.16 5.09 -25.39
C ASN A 326 -23.73 4.59 -25.67
N SER A 327 -23.08 3.98 -24.68
CA SER A 327 -21.73 3.39 -24.83
C SER A 327 -21.68 2.19 -25.79
N GLN A 328 -22.84 1.65 -26.16
CA GLN A 328 -22.97 0.56 -27.11
C GLN A 328 -22.66 0.99 -28.55
N THR A 329 -21.79 0.23 -29.21
CA THR A 329 -21.34 0.51 -30.57
C THR A 329 -21.21 -0.76 -31.41
N PRO A 330 -21.43 -0.68 -32.73
CA PRO A 330 -21.15 -1.82 -33.60
C PRO A 330 -19.67 -2.19 -33.52
N TRP A 331 -19.39 -3.44 -33.14
CA TRP A 331 -18.05 -3.97 -33.03
C TRP A 331 -17.32 -3.88 -34.37
N LYS A 332 -16.13 -3.30 -34.35
CA LYS A 332 -15.19 -3.31 -35.48
C LYS A 332 -14.18 -4.42 -35.22
N MET A 333 -13.91 -5.24 -36.22
CA MET A 333 -13.08 -6.45 -36.09
C MET A 333 -11.71 -6.11 -35.47
N GLY A 334 -11.55 -6.43 -34.19
CA GLY A 334 -10.28 -6.38 -33.46
C GLY A 334 -9.39 -7.57 -33.78
N THR A 335 -8.16 -7.58 -33.26
CA THR A 335 -7.20 -8.66 -33.51
C THR A 335 -6.59 -9.22 -32.23
N GLY A 336 -6.50 -10.53 -32.14
CA GLY A 336 -5.74 -11.22 -31.09
C GLY A 336 -6.62 -11.92 -30.06
N ASP A 337 -5.96 -12.48 -29.04
CA ASP A 337 -6.57 -13.46 -28.14
C ASP A 337 -7.32 -12.87 -26.95
N TYR A 338 -7.34 -11.53 -26.87
CA TYR A 338 -7.89 -10.72 -25.78
C TYR A 338 -9.36 -10.34 -26.00
N LEU A 339 -9.97 -10.85 -27.07
CA LEU A 339 -11.37 -10.60 -27.39
C LEU A 339 -12.30 -11.13 -26.29
N ALA A 340 -13.35 -10.37 -26.01
CA ALA A 340 -14.40 -10.77 -25.08
C ALA A 340 -15.44 -11.67 -25.78
N PRO A 341 -16.11 -12.58 -25.05
CA PRO A 341 -17.11 -13.49 -25.63
C PRO A 341 -18.20 -12.76 -26.41
N GLU A 342 -18.65 -11.61 -25.90
CA GLU A 342 -19.70 -10.78 -26.52
C GLU A 342 -19.28 -10.04 -27.80
N THR A 343 -18.05 -10.26 -28.30
CA THR A 343 -17.58 -9.67 -29.57
C THR A 343 -17.83 -10.59 -30.76
N MET A 344 -18.23 -11.85 -30.52
CA MET A 344 -18.45 -12.86 -31.55
C MET A 344 -19.85 -13.46 -31.45
N ASP A 345 -20.64 -13.36 -32.53
CA ASP A 345 -21.85 -14.16 -32.68
C ASP A 345 -21.45 -15.57 -33.11
N SER A 346 -21.66 -16.56 -32.24
CA SER A 346 -21.32 -17.97 -32.46
C SER A 346 -22.09 -18.61 -33.63
N SER A 347 -23.14 -17.96 -34.13
CA SER A 347 -24.01 -18.47 -35.20
C SER A 347 -23.97 -17.66 -36.50
N THR A 348 -23.86 -16.33 -36.45
CA THR A 348 -24.03 -15.46 -37.64
C THR A 348 -22.83 -14.61 -38.05
N PHE A 349 -21.81 -14.47 -37.19
CA PHE A 349 -20.68 -13.53 -37.40
C PHE A 349 -21.10 -12.06 -37.68
N ALA A 350 -22.32 -11.65 -37.30
CA ALA A 350 -22.80 -10.28 -37.48
C ALA A 350 -22.08 -9.28 -36.57
N HIS A 351 -22.05 -8.00 -36.95
CA HIS A 351 -21.54 -6.91 -36.11
C HIS A 351 -22.39 -6.80 -34.82
N GLN A 352 -21.83 -7.26 -33.70
CA GLN A 352 -22.49 -7.18 -32.39
C GLN A 352 -22.32 -5.78 -31.77
N SER A 353 -23.31 -5.37 -30.96
CA SER A 353 -23.25 -4.13 -30.19
C SER A 353 -22.45 -4.38 -28.92
N VAL A 354 -21.25 -3.80 -28.81
CA VAL A 354 -20.35 -3.96 -27.67
C VAL A 354 -20.12 -2.63 -26.95
N GLY A 355 -19.70 -2.70 -25.69
CA GLY A 355 -19.38 -1.53 -24.87
C GLY A 355 -18.08 -1.70 -24.09
N ARG A 356 -17.87 -0.82 -23.10
CA ARG A 356 -16.65 -0.74 -22.27
C ARG A 356 -16.29 -2.02 -21.52
N SER A 357 -17.23 -2.95 -21.35
CA SER A 357 -16.99 -4.25 -20.70
C SER A 357 -15.93 -5.09 -21.40
N ILE A 358 -15.75 -4.91 -22.72
CA ILE A 358 -14.74 -5.68 -23.46
C ILE A 358 -13.31 -5.29 -23.06
N ASP A 359 -13.09 -4.01 -22.75
CA ASP A 359 -11.79 -3.54 -22.27
C ASP A 359 -11.52 -4.13 -20.88
N VAL A 360 -12.56 -4.31 -20.05
CA VAL A 360 -12.45 -4.99 -18.74
C VAL A 360 -12.08 -6.46 -18.90
N TRP A 361 -12.72 -7.18 -19.82
CA TRP A 361 -12.35 -8.58 -20.11
C TRP A 361 -10.88 -8.68 -20.55
N ALA A 362 -10.47 -7.83 -21.49
CA ALA A 362 -9.11 -7.76 -21.97
C ALA A 362 -8.11 -7.41 -20.84
N PHE A 363 -8.52 -6.59 -19.87
CA PHE A 363 -7.74 -6.34 -18.66
C PHE A 363 -7.59 -7.59 -17.79
N GLY A 364 -8.65 -8.39 -17.62
CA GLY A 364 -8.59 -9.68 -16.94
C GLY A 364 -7.64 -10.68 -17.61
N CYS A 365 -7.67 -10.75 -18.95
CA CYS A 365 -6.71 -11.50 -19.75
C CYS A 365 -5.27 -11.02 -19.49
N LEU A 366 -5.08 -9.70 -19.39
CA LEU A 366 -3.77 -9.09 -19.16
C LEU A 366 -3.21 -9.44 -17.78
N ILE A 367 -4.00 -9.27 -16.72
CA ILE A 367 -3.57 -9.64 -15.36
C ILE A 367 -3.13 -11.10 -15.33
N SER A 368 -3.87 -11.99 -15.99
CA SER A 368 -3.56 -13.41 -16.06
C SER A 368 -2.18 -13.70 -16.67
N GLU A 369 -1.85 -13.05 -17.79
CA GLU A 369 -0.53 -13.20 -18.42
C GLU A 369 0.59 -12.53 -17.61
N VAL A 370 0.34 -11.35 -17.03
CA VAL A 370 1.33 -10.66 -16.18
C VAL A 370 1.66 -11.49 -14.94
N VAL A 371 0.66 -12.05 -14.25
CA VAL A 371 0.89 -12.95 -13.12
C VAL A 371 1.65 -14.21 -13.55
N SER A 372 1.31 -14.76 -14.72
CA SER A 372 2.05 -15.92 -15.26
C SER A 372 3.52 -15.63 -15.49
N TYR A 373 3.84 -14.40 -15.92
CA TYR A 373 5.22 -13.93 -16.07
C TYR A 373 5.91 -13.67 -14.74
N MET A 374 5.21 -13.08 -13.76
CA MET A 374 5.75 -12.85 -12.42
C MET A 374 6.18 -14.16 -11.76
N GLU A 375 5.28 -15.16 -11.74
CA GLU A 375 5.48 -16.41 -11.00
C GLU A 375 6.33 -17.45 -11.75
N ARG A 376 6.27 -17.48 -13.09
CA ARG A 376 6.87 -18.55 -13.90
C ARG A 376 7.69 -18.04 -15.10
N GLY A 377 7.94 -16.73 -15.19
CA GLY A 377 8.71 -16.10 -16.26
C GLY A 377 8.09 -16.27 -17.65
N HIS A 378 8.88 -16.02 -18.69
CA HIS A 378 8.44 -16.14 -20.08
C HIS A 378 7.97 -17.55 -20.46
N GLN A 379 8.53 -18.60 -19.85
CA GLN A 379 8.12 -19.99 -20.09
C GLN A 379 6.70 -20.24 -19.56
N GLY A 380 6.35 -19.68 -18.40
CA GLY A 380 5.00 -19.69 -17.86
C GLY A 380 3.98 -19.07 -18.81
N VAL A 381 4.29 -17.89 -19.35
CA VAL A 381 3.43 -17.22 -20.34
C VAL A 381 3.23 -18.07 -21.59
N ARG A 382 4.31 -18.64 -22.15
CA ARG A 382 4.22 -19.51 -23.34
C ARG A 382 3.39 -20.76 -23.08
N HIS A 383 3.60 -21.40 -21.93
CA HIS A 383 2.82 -22.56 -21.55
C HIS A 383 1.34 -22.22 -21.38
N PHE A 384 1.03 -21.09 -20.71
CA PHE A 384 -0.34 -20.63 -20.54
C PHE A 384 -1.04 -20.32 -21.87
N ARG A 385 -0.34 -19.68 -22.81
CA ARG A 385 -0.85 -19.44 -24.18
C ARG A 385 -1.11 -20.76 -24.92
N ALA A 386 -0.21 -21.74 -24.80
CA ALA A 386 -0.37 -23.06 -25.43
C ALA A 386 -1.56 -23.85 -24.86
N LEU A 387 -1.78 -23.81 -23.54
CA LEU A 387 -2.93 -24.45 -22.90
C LEU A 387 -4.28 -23.92 -23.37
N ARG A 388 -4.31 -22.66 -23.84
CA ARG A 388 -5.52 -22.04 -24.40
C ARG A 388 -5.75 -22.38 -25.86
N GLU A 389 -4.82 -23.02 -26.56
CA GLU A 389 -4.99 -23.30 -27.99
C GLU A 389 -6.18 -24.24 -28.24
N SER A 390 -7.15 -23.80 -29.04
CA SER A 390 -8.32 -24.58 -29.39
C SER A 390 -8.77 -24.31 -30.83
N VAL A 391 -9.49 -25.25 -31.43
CA VAL A 391 -10.12 -25.05 -32.74
C VAL A 391 -11.33 -24.13 -32.58
N LEU A 392 -11.35 -22.98 -33.26
CA LEU A 392 -12.52 -22.10 -33.30
C LEU A 392 -13.54 -22.63 -34.30
N ARG A 393 -13.08 -22.95 -35.51
CA ARG A 393 -13.80 -23.69 -36.56
C ARG A 393 -12.75 -24.23 -37.53
N PRO A 394 -12.84 -25.47 -38.06
CA PRO A 394 -11.85 -25.95 -39.02
C PRO A 394 -11.73 -25.01 -40.24
N PRO A 395 -10.52 -24.64 -40.70
CA PRO A 395 -9.18 -24.95 -40.19
C PRO A 395 -8.59 -23.92 -39.18
N TYR A 396 -9.38 -22.94 -38.73
CA TYR A 396 -8.96 -21.83 -37.87
C TYR A 396 -8.83 -22.24 -36.38
N ARG A 397 -7.64 -22.01 -35.82
CA ARG A 397 -7.33 -22.15 -34.39
C ARG A 397 -7.27 -20.79 -33.70
N THR A 398 -7.46 -20.77 -32.39
CA THR A 398 -7.46 -19.57 -31.55
C THR A 398 -6.83 -19.87 -30.19
N THR A 399 -6.30 -18.84 -29.51
CA THR A 399 -5.90 -18.94 -28.09
C THR A 399 -6.76 -18.06 -27.17
N TYR A 400 -8.02 -17.78 -27.58
CA TYR A 400 -9.00 -17.06 -26.76
C TYR A 400 -9.13 -17.62 -25.35
N PHE A 401 -9.47 -16.75 -24.40
CA PHE A 401 -9.78 -17.14 -23.03
C PHE A 401 -11.12 -17.85 -22.87
N PHE A 402 -11.99 -17.80 -23.88
CA PHE A 402 -13.34 -18.36 -23.87
C PHE A 402 -13.55 -19.45 -24.93
N THR A 403 -14.52 -20.33 -24.70
CA THR A 403 -14.98 -21.40 -25.59
C THR A 403 -16.00 -20.88 -26.61
N SER A 404 -16.33 -21.67 -27.65
CA SER A 404 -17.24 -21.22 -28.72
C SER A 404 -18.67 -20.88 -28.28
N ASP A 405 -19.10 -21.39 -27.12
CA ASP A 405 -20.36 -21.07 -26.46
C ASP A 405 -20.28 -19.83 -25.55
N GLY A 406 -19.11 -19.18 -25.47
CA GLY A 406 -18.87 -17.96 -24.70
C GLY A 406 -18.38 -18.19 -23.28
N GLY A 407 -18.37 -19.43 -22.78
CA GLY A 407 -17.89 -19.77 -21.43
C GLY A 407 -16.38 -19.55 -21.25
N LEU A 408 -15.91 -19.32 -20.03
CA LEU A 408 -14.48 -19.28 -19.73
C LEU A 408 -13.88 -20.68 -19.94
N LYS A 409 -12.72 -20.79 -20.60
CA LYS A 409 -12.07 -22.09 -20.81
C LYS A 409 -11.68 -22.72 -19.48
N GLU A 410 -11.93 -24.02 -19.35
CA GLU A 410 -11.56 -24.80 -18.16
C GLU A 410 -10.06 -24.70 -17.83
N TYR A 411 -9.19 -24.77 -18.84
CA TYR A 411 -7.74 -24.62 -18.64
C TYR A 411 -7.34 -23.24 -18.14
N VAL A 412 -8.09 -22.18 -18.47
CA VAL A 412 -7.86 -20.84 -17.92
C VAL A 412 -8.22 -20.83 -16.45
N GLN A 413 -9.41 -21.33 -16.11
CA GLN A 413 -9.86 -21.40 -14.72
C GLN A 413 -8.88 -22.20 -13.85
N ARG A 414 -8.50 -23.41 -14.29
CA ARG A 414 -7.53 -24.25 -13.57
C ARG A 414 -6.18 -23.56 -13.41
N TRP A 415 -5.66 -22.91 -14.45
CA TRP A 415 -4.38 -22.20 -14.39
C TRP A 415 -4.39 -21.10 -13.32
N LEU A 416 -5.47 -20.30 -13.28
CA LEU A 416 -5.63 -19.23 -12.29
C LEU A 416 -5.83 -19.78 -10.87
N GLU A 417 -6.57 -20.88 -10.69
CA GLU A 417 -6.73 -21.57 -9.40
C GLU A 417 -5.40 -22.16 -8.90
N GLU A 418 -4.66 -22.86 -9.75
CA GLU A 418 -3.36 -23.47 -9.45
C GLU A 418 -2.34 -22.42 -9.00
N MET A 419 -2.20 -21.32 -9.76
CA MET A 419 -1.35 -20.20 -9.33
C MET A 419 -1.85 -19.60 -8.02
N GLY A 420 -3.16 -19.44 -7.87
CA GLY A 420 -3.77 -18.94 -6.64
C GLY A 420 -3.40 -19.76 -5.41
N THR A 421 -3.23 -21.08 -5.49
CA THR A 421 -2.85 -21.89 -4.30
C THR A 421 -1.41 -21.70 -3.85
N THR A 422 -0.49 -21.49 -4.79
CA THR A 422 0.96 -21.53 -4.55
C THR A 422 1.61 -20.15 -4.44
N SER A 423 0.90 -19.08 -4.81
CA SER A 423 1.47 -17.74 -4.92
C SER A 423 1.32 -16.89 -3.66
N SER A 424 2.03 -15.75 -3.66
CA SER A 424 1.93 -14.70 -2.63
C SER A 424 0.50 -14.19 -2.43
N ILE A 425 0.23 -13.55 -1.29
CA ILE A 425 -1.09 -12.95 -1.02
C ILE A 425 -1.44 -11.85 -2.03
N ILE A 426 -0.44 -11.10 -2.51
CA ILE A 426 -0.61 -10.08 -3.56
C ILE A 426 -1.05 -10.74 -4.85
N THR A 427 -0.36 -11.80 -5.28
CA THR A 427 -0.70 -12.54 -6.49
C THR A 427 -2.12 -13.13 -6.41
N LYS A 428 -2.50 -13.69 -5.26
CA LYS A 428 -3.87 -14.18 -5.00
C LYS A 428 -4.92 -13.10 -5.22
N LYS A 429 -4.71 -11.89 -4.67
CA LYS A 429 -5.61 -10.75 -4.85
C LYS A 429 -5.69 -10.31 -6.31
N MET A 430 -4.55 -10.24 -7.01
CA MET A 430 -4.52 -9.92 -8.44
C MET A 430 -5.33 -10.94 -9.27
N LEU A 431 -5.20 -12.23 -8.97
CA LEU A 431 -5.96 -13.29 -9.63
C LEU A 431 -7.47 -13.21 -9.34
N GLN A 432 -7.86 -12.86 -8.12
CA GLN A 432 -9.28 -12.61 -7.78
C GLN A 432 -9.88 -11.45 -8.58
N VAL A 433 -9.10 -10.39 -8.83
CA VAL A 433 -9.50 -9.29 -9.74
C VAL A 433 -9.63 -9.81 -11.18
N ALA A 434 -8.65 -10.59 -11.66
CA ALA A 434 -8.71 -11.20 -12.99
C ALA A 434 -9.96 -12.06 -13.19
N PHE A 435 -10.32 -12.90 -12.20
CA PHE A 435 -11.53 -13.73 -12.24
C PHE A 435 -12.82 -12.91 -12.37
N ARG A 436 -12.94 -11.80 -11.64
CA ARG A 436 -14.13 -10.92 -11.75
C ARG A 436 -14.16 -10.10 -13.04
N ALA A 437 -13.02 -9.86 -13.66
CA ALA A 437 -12.91 -9.25 -14.98
C ALA A 437 -13.22 -10.26 -16.11
N LEU A 438 -12.91 -11.55 -15.92
CA LEU A 438 -13.13 -12.64 -16.88
C LEU A 438 -14.52 -13.29 -16.79
N GLN A 439 -15.53 -12.57 -16.30
CA GLN A 439 -16.90 -13.07 -16.28
C GLN A 439 -17.47 -13.12 -17.73
N PRO A 440 -17.96 -14.29 -18.20
CA PRO A 440 -18.48 -14.46 -19.57
C PRO A 440 -19.61 -13.50 -19.95
N VAL A 441 -20.49 -13.23 -19.00
CA VAL A 441 -21.61 -12.29 -19.18
C VAL A 441 -21.15 -10.89 -18.75
N SER A 442 -21.52 -9.87 -19.53
CA SER A 442 -21.09 -8.48 -19.29
C SER A 442 -21.71 -7.84 -18.03
N GLY A 443 -22.91 -8.25 -17.63
CA GLY A 443 -23.62 -7.72 -16.45
C GLY A 443 -22.91 -7.92 -15.09
N PRO A 444 -22.45 -9.15 -14.74
CA PRO A 444 -21.71 -9.41 -13.50
C PRO A 444 -20.22 -9.00 -13.53
N ARG A 445 -19.71 -8.51 -14.67
CA ARG A 445 -18.31 -8.10 -14.81
C ARG A 445 -18.08 -6.80 -14.03
N CYS A 446 -17.02 -6.74 -13.22
CA CYS A 446 -16.64 -5.52 -12.50
C CYS A 446 -16.39 -4.34 -13.45
N SER A 447 -16.44 -3.10 -12.95
CA SER A 447 -16.03 -1.94 -13.75
C SER A 447 -14.52 -1.72 -13.68
N ILE A 448 -13.95 -1.00 -14.64
CA ILE A 448 -12.52 -0.65 -14.59
C ILE A 448 -12.18 0.23 -13.38
N LYS A 449 -13.15 1.01 -12.89
CA LYS A 449 -13.02 1.79 -11.66
C LYS A 449 -12.86 0.88 -10.45
N ASP A 450 -13.65 -0.19 -10.37
CA ASP A 450 -13.54 -1.17 -9.27
C ASP A 450 -12.16 -1.83 -9.30
N ILE A 451 -11.71 -2.27 -10.49
CA ILE A 451 -10.35 -2.79 -10.68
C ILE A 451 -9.30 -1.79 -10.21
N ARG A 452 -9.39 -0.52 -10.62
CA ARG A 452 -8.44 0.52 -10.20
C ARG A 452 -8.43 0.70 -8.68
N CYS A 453 -9.60 0.82 -8.04
CA CYS A 453 -9.72 0.98 -6.59
C CYS A 453 -9.10 -0.19 -5.83
N GLU A 454 -9.22 -1.41 -6.35
CA GLU A 454 -8.60 -2.57 -5.73
C GLU A 454 -7.08 -2.59 -5.92
N PHE A 455 -6.62 -2.22 -7.13
CA PHE A 455 -5.20 -2.07 -7.41
C PHE A 455 -4.55 -0.89 -6.66
N ASP A 456 -5.31 0.12 -6.23
CA ASP A 456 -4.83 1.15 -5.29
C ASP A 456 -4.28 0.48 -4.03
N ILE A 457 -5.02 -0.47 -3.44
CA ILE A 457 -4.61 -1.17 -2.22
C ILE A 457 -3.58 -2.27 -2.51
N ILE A 458 -3.79 -3.10 -3.54
CA ILE A 458 -2.87 -4.21 -3.88
C ILE A 458 -1.47 -3.68 -4.18
N SER A 459 -1.34 -2.58 -4.92
CA SER A 459 -0.04 -1.99 -5.25
C SER A 459 0.67 -1.43 -4.03
N LEU A 460 -0.04 -0.75 -3.13
CA LEU A 460 0.53 -0.24 -1.88
C LEU A 460 0.92 -1.37 -0.92
N GLN A 461 0.12 -2.43 -0.82
CA GLN A 461 0.46 -3.61 -0.02
C GLN A 461 1.73 -4.29 -0.54
N ALA A 462 1.85 -4.47 -1.86
CA ALA A 462 3.03 -5.08 -2.48
C ALA A 462 4.29 -4.24 -2.21
N LEU A 463 4.19 -2.92 -2.38
CA LEU A 463 5.31 -2.01 -2.16
C LEU A 463 5.70 -1.92 -0.68
N ALA A 464 4.74 -1.82 0.24
CA ALA A 464 5.01 -1.80 1.68
C ALA A 464 5.67 -3.11 2.15
N SER A 465 5.20 -4.26 1.63
CA SER A 465 5.81 -5.56 1.94
C SER A 465 7.26 -5.64 1.44
N ALA A 466 7.54 -5.10 0.25
CA ALA A 466 8.90 -5.05 -0.28
C ALA A 466 9.82 -4.15 0.57
N VAL A 467 9.33 -2.97 1.01
CA VAL A 467 10.06 -2.10 1.93
C VAL A 467 10.36 -2.80 3.26
N CYS A 468 9.38 -3.48 3.86
CA CYS A 468 9.58 -4.26 5.09
C CYS A 468 10.66 -5.32 4.91
N SER A 469 10.61 -6.09 3.82
CA SER A 469 11.61 -7.13 3.54
C SER A 469 13.01 -6.55 3.29
N GLU A 470 13.11 -5.40 2.64
CA GLU A 470 14.38 -4.70 2.43
C GLU A 470 14.96 -4.20 3.76
N MET A 471 14.12 -3.64 4.64
CA MET A 471 14.54 -3.23 5.98
C MET A 471 14.97 -4.40 6.85
N GLU A 472 14.26 -5.53 6.83
CA GLU A 472 14.69 -6.74 7.53
C GLU A 472 16.06 -7.21 7.03
N THR A 473 16.28 -7.20 5.72
CA THR A 473 17.57 -7.56 5.11
C THR A 473 18.68 -6.63 5.59
N TYR A 474 18.41 -5.32 5.68
CA TYR A 474 19.33 -4.34 6.25
C TYR A 474 19.65 -4.65 7.72
N LEU A 475 18.63 -4.92 8.54
CA LEU A 475 18.81 -5.20 9.96
C LEU A 475 19.66 -6.48 10.19
N ILE A 476 19.43 -7.53 9.40
CA ILE A 476 20.22 -8.77 9.46
C ILE A 476 21.68 -8.52 9.04
N ALA A 477 21.92 -7.65 8.06
CA ALA A 477 23.28 -7.28 7.66
C ALA A 477 23.99 -6.46 8.76
N ALA A 478 23.25 -5.53 9.36
CA ALA A 478 23.70 -4.61 10.39
C ALA A 478 24.07 -5.31 11.71
N GLU A 479 23.37 -6.38 12.11
CA GLU A 479 23.67 -7.16 13.33
C GLU A 479 25.10 -7.73 13.40
N LYS A 480 25.81 -7.78 12.27
CA LYS A 480 27.20 -8.23 12.20
C LYS A 480 28.23 -7.17 12.61
N ASP A 481 27.80 -5.92 12.79
CA ASP A 481 28.65 -4.76 13.10
C ASP A 481 28.35 -4.21 14.50
N LEU A 482 29.20 -4.50 15.49
CA LEU A 482 28.95 -4.20 16.90
C LEU A 482 29.10 -2.71 17.26
N ASP A 483 29.71 -1.89 16.38
CA ASP A 483 30.05 -0.50 16.67
C ASP A 483 28.89 0.49 16.44
N GLN A 484 27.74 0.04 15.94
CA GLN A 484 26.60 0.89 15.53
C GLN A 484 25.27 0.59 16.25
N ALA A 485 25.33 0.08 17.49
CA ALA A 485 24.15 -0.36 18.25
C ALA A 485 23.00 0.68 18.32
N GLY A 486 23.29 1.98 18.51
CA GLY A 486 22.27 3.03 18.56
C GLY A 486 21.61 3.32 17.21
N LEU A 487 22.35 3.19 16.11
CA LEU A 487 21.80 3.36 14.76
C LEU A 487 20.88 2.21 14.39
N HIS A 488 21.28 0.98 14.76
CA HIS A 488 20.50 -0.22 14.51
C HIS A 488 19.15 -0.16 15.22
N MET A 489 19.14 0.33 16.45
CA MET A 489 17.92 0.49 17.22
C MET A 489 16.95 1.50 16.61
N ALA A 490 17.45 2.64 16.11
CA ALA A 490 16.63 3.60 15.38
C ALA A 490 16.05 3.01 14.08
N MET A 491 16.83 2.24 13.32
CA MET A 491 16.34 1.56 12.12
C MET A 491 15.32 0.45 12.44
N ARG A 492 15.53 -0.32 13.52
CA ARG A 492 14.58 -1.33 14.01
C ARG A 492 13.23 -0.68 14.37
N PHE A 493 13.26 0.46 15.05
CA PHE A 493 12.05 1.22 15.37
C PHE A 493 11.23 1.57 14.14
N GLU A 494 11.90 2.10 13.10
CA GLU A 494 11.23 2.50 11.88
C GLU A 494 10.72 1.29 11.08
N ALA A 495 11.41 0.14 11.15
CA ALA A 495 10.92 -1.12 10.60
C ALA A 495 9.63 -1.59 11.29
N GLU A 496 9.54 -1.51 12.62
CA GLU A 496 8.32 -1.85 13.36
C GLU A 496 7.14 -0.97 12.95
N ARG A 497 7.40 0.34 12.86
CA ARG A 497 6.41 1.32 12.42
C ARG A 497 5.89 1.02 11.02
N LEU A 498 6.75 0.61 10.08
CA LEU A 498 6.34 0.22 8.73
C LEU A 498 5.56 -1.09 8.70
N HIS A 499 5.91 -2.06 9.54
CA HIS A 499 5.14 -3.31 9.65
C HIS A 499 3.69 -3.04 10.06
N VAL A 500 3.48 -2.09 10.95
CA VAL A 500 2.13 -1.65 11.33
C VAL A 500 1.39 -1.03 10.13
N ILE A 501 2.06 -0.18 9.34
CA ILE A 501 1.50 0.37 8.09
C ILE A 501 1.13 -0.77 7.11
N ALA A 502 2.02 -1.75 6.92
CA ALA A 502 1.79 -2.87 6.02
C ALA A 502 0.60 -3.74 6.48
N ARG A 503 0.46 -3.97 7.79
CA ARG A 503 -0.70 -4.67 8.39
C ARG A 503 -1.99 -3.87 8.23
N PHE A 504 -1.93 -2.55 8.46
CA PHE A 504 -3.07 -1.66 8.23
C PHE A 504 -3.57 -1.77 6.79
N LEU A 505 -2.67 -1.66 5.80
CA LEU A 505 -3.02 -1.83 4.39
C LEU A 505 -3.63 -3.20 4.12
N SER A 506 -3.11 -4.26 4.74
CA SER A 506 -3.56 -5.65 4.57
C SER A 506 -4.97 -5.94 5.11
N SER A 507 -5.44 -5.15 6.07
CA SER A 507 -6.77 -5.32 6.66
C SER A 507 -7.88 -4.87 5.69
N GLU A 508 -8.74 -5.81 5.25
CA GLU A 508 -9.81 -5.54 4.28
C GLU A 508 -10.93 -4.70 4.90
N THR A 509 -10.79 -3.37 4.85
CA THR A 509 -11.80 -2.43 5.40
C THR A 509 -12.12 -1.29 4.46
N ASP A 510 -13.37 -0.80 4.52
CA ASP A 510 -13.87 0.34 3.75
C ASP A 510 -13.07 1.64 4.01
N ALA A 511 -12.40 1.72 5.16
CA ALA A 511 -11.53 2.85 5.50
C ALA A 511 -10.32 2.95 4.55
N ASN A 512 -9.69 1.82 4.21
CA ASN A 512 -8.49 1.80 3.36
C ASN A 512 -8.83 2.25 1.93
N SER A 513 -9.88 1.66 1.36
CA SER A 513 -10.36 2.01 0.02
C SER A 513 -10.82 3.46 -0.07
N SER A 514 -11.37 4.03 1.02
CA SER A 514 -11.75 5.45 1.07
C SER A 514 -10.53 6.39 1.05
N ILE A 515 -9.47 6.14 1.83
CA ILE A 515 -8.30 7.02 1.94
C ILE A 515 -7.57 7.13 0.61
N PHE A 516 -7.26 5.99 0.00
CA PHE A 516 -6.42 5.92 -1.20
C PHE A 516 -7.21 6.06 -2.50
N SER A 517 -8.54 6.29 -2.42
CA SER A 517 -9.37 6.61 -3.59
C SER A 517 -9.00 7.95 -4.26
N GLN A 518 -8.38 8.86 -3.50
CA GLN A 518 -7.89 10.15 -3.98
C GLN A 518 -6.51 9.99 -4.62
N GLU A 519 -6.39 10.40 -5.89
CA GLU A 519 -5.19 10.20 -6.71
C GLU A 519 -3.94 10.86 -6.11
N GLU A 520 -4.05 12.06 -5.54
CA GLU A 520 -2.93 12.78 -4.94
C GLU A 520 -2.40 12.10 -3.67
N THR A 521 -3.32 11.63 -2.82
CA THR A 521 -3.00 10.86 -1.61
C THR A 521 -2.30 9.55 -1.97
N TYR A 522 -2.86 8.79 -2.91
CA TYR A 522 -2.25 7.55 -3.39
C TYR A 522 -0.83 7.81 -3.95
N ARG A 523 -0.66 8.80 -4.83
CA ARG A 523 0.64 9.12 -5.42
C ARG A 523 1.66 9.49 -4.37
N SER A 524 1.30 10.40 -3.45
CA SER A 524 2.21 10.87 -2.40
C SER A 524 2.65 9.72 -1.49
N PHE A 525 1.72 8.84 -1.11
CA PHE A 525 2.01 7.70 -0.26
C PHE A 525 2.87 6.64 -0.97
N ARG A 526 2.52 6.31 -2.23
CA ARG A 526 3.32 5.41 -3.10
C ARG A 526 4.73 5.95 -3.30
N ASP A 527 4.88 7.23 -3.62
CA ASP A 527 6.18 7.85 -3.88
C ASP A 527 7.04 7.89 -2.61
N GLY A 528 6.41 8.12 -1.44
CA GLY A 528 7.07 7.99 -0.15
C GLY A 528 7.61 6.58 0.11
N LEU A 529 6.81 5.54 -0.16
CA LEU A 529 7.25 4.15 -0.03
C LEU A 529 8.34 3.77 -1.05
N ARG A 530 8.26 4.23 -2.31
CA ARG A 530 9.30 3.98 -3.32
C ARG A 530 10.62 4.67 -2.96
N ALA A 531 10.56 5.91 -2.49
CA ALA A 531 11.73 6.64 -2.03
C ALA A 531 12.40 5.93 -0.84
N LEU A 532 11.58 5.43 0.08
CA LEU A 532 12.05 4.66 1.23
C LEU A 532 12.72 3.35 0.81
N PHE A 533 12.08 2.58 -0.10
CA PHE A 533 12.69 1.37 -0.69
C PHE A 533 14.05 1.67 -1.31
N ALA A 534 14.13 2.69 -2.19
CA ALA A 534 15.36 3.06 -2.87
C ALA A 534 16.47 3.50 -1.88
N THR A 535 16.10 4.22 -0.81
CA THR A 535 17.04 4.68 0.21
C THR A 535 17.64 3.50 0.98
N VAL A 536 16.80 2.57 1.45
CA VAL A 536 17.26 1.38 2.19
C VAL A 536 18.07 0.45 1.28
N HIS A 537 17.62 0.27 0.04
CA HIS A 537 18.30 -0.58 -0.95
C HIS A 537 19.70 -0.04 -1.31
N ALA A 538 19.84 1.27 -1.51
CA ALA A 538 21.14 1.89 -1.79
C ALA A 538 22.14 1.70 -0.64
N GLU A 539 21.67 1.85 0.61
CA GLU A 539 22.51 1.65 1.79
C GLU A 539 22.99 0.19 1.92
N LEU A 540 22.10 -0.78 1.66
CA LEU A 540 22.45 -2.20 1.58
C LEU A 540 23.50 -2.50 0.49
N GLY A 541 23.42 -1.83 -0.65
CA GLY A 541 24.43 -1.90 -1.71
C GLY A 541 25.79 -1.43 -1.23
N HIS A 542 25.85 -0.27 -0.58
CA HIS A 542 27.08 0.29 -0.02
C HIS A 542 27.73 -0.62 1.04
N GLN A 543 26.95 -1.26 1.91
CA GLN A 543 27.49 -2.22 2.90
C GLN A 543 28.13 -3.46 2.26
N LYS A 544 27.62 -3.93 1.11
CA LYS A 544 28.18 -5.08 0.38
C LYS A 544 29.52 -4.75 -0.29
N ASP A 545 29.68 -3.54 -0.81
CA ASP A 545 30.92 -3.08 -1.45
C ASP A 545 32.05 -2.85 -0.44
N ILE A 546 31.74 -2.34 0.76
CA ILE A 546 32.72 -2.17 1.85
C ILE A 546 33.27 -3.52 2.32
N GLY A 547 32.46 -4.60 2.27
CA GLY A 547 32.91 -5.96 2.58
C GLY A 547 33.86 -6.60 1.56
N GLN A 548 34.04 -5.99 0.37
CA GLN A 548 34.90 -6.51 -0.71
C GLN A 548 36.12 -5.62 -1.02
N GLN A 549 36.24 -4.42 -0.45
CA GLN A 549 37.41 -3.56 -0.63
C GLN A 549 38.07 -3.22 0.72
N VAL A 550 39.15 -3.95 1.02
CA VAL A 550 40.25 -3.40 1.82
C VAL A 550 41.05 -2.49 0.89
N ASP A 551 41.24 -1.25 1.31
CA ASP A 551 41.85 -0.10 0.60
C ASP A 551 41.00 0.54 -0.51
N ALA A 552 40.32 1.64 -0.17
CA ALA A 552 40.72 2.98 -0.63
C ALA A 552 39.83 4.06 0.00
N SER A 553 40.47 5.09 0.53
CA SER A 553 39.89 6.41 0.80
C SER A 553 39.31 7.05 -0.47
N GLU A 554 38.26 7.85 -0.29
CA GLU A 554 37.51 8.65 -1.29
C GLU A 554 36.30 7.88 -1.87
N THR A 555 35.04 8.25 -1.69
CA THR A 555 34.40 9.58 -1.62
C THR A 555 33.10 9.43 -0.83
N ARG A 556 32.99 10.04 0.36
CA ARG A 556 31.72 10.19 1.06
C ARG A 556 30.89 11.23 0.31
N ILE A 557 29.79 10.81 -0.32
CA ILE A 557 28.75 11.75 -0.74
C ILE A 557 28.05 12.19 0.55
N ASP A 558 28.24 13.46 0.90
CA ASP A 558 27.66 14.10 2.08
C ASP A 558 26.15 14.33 1.86
N LEU A 559 25.35 13.31 2.15
CA LEU A 559 23.92 13.45 2.38
C LEU A 559 23.75 13.84 3.85
N GLY A 560 23.47 15.11 4.12
CA GLY A 560 23.33 15.61 5.48
C GLY A 560 22.28 14.84 6.29
N GLY A 561 22.72 14.29 7.43
CA GLY A 561 21.93 13.47 8.35
C GLY A 561 22.30 11.99 8.28
N SER A 562 22.14 11.27 9.38
CA SER A 562 22.31 9.81 9.37
C SER A 562 21.21 9.15 8.50
N VAL A 563 21.49 8.02 7.83
CA VAL A 563 20.50 7.27 7.04
C VAL A 563 19.26 6.96 7.88
N ALA A 564 19.43 6.65 9.17
CA ALA A 564 18.33 6.45 10.10
C ALA A 564 17.45 7.69 10.29
N GLU A 565 18.02 8.90 10.32
CA GLU A 565 17.24 10.15 10.43
C GLU A 565 16.42 10.39 9.16
N THR A 566 16.99 10.06 7.99
CA THR A 566 16.29 10.16 6.70
C THR A 566 15.12 9.18 6.64
N VAL A 567 15.36 7.92 7.01
CA VAL A 567 14.33 6.87 7.11
C VAL A 567 13.24 7.29 8.09
N GLN A 568 13.59 7.75 9.29
CA GLN A 568 12.66 8.25 10.29
C GLN A 568 11.75 9.36 9.74
N GLN A 569 12.31 10.35 9.03
CA GLN A 569 11.53 11.43 8.43
C GLN A 569 10.57 10.92 7.35
N MET A 570 11.02 9.96 6.52
CA MET A 570 10.18 9.34 5.49
C MET A 570 9.04 8.53 6.09
N VAL A 571 9.33 7.68 7.08
CA VAL A 571 8.31 6.89 7.78
C VAL A 571 7.35 7.81 8.51
N GLN A 572 7.83 8.84 9.21
CA GLN A 572 6.98 9.84 9.87
C GLN A 572 6.00 10.50 8.88
N LYS A 573 6.43 10.84 7.66
CA LYS A 573 5.54 11.37 6.62
C LYS A 573 4.46 10.34 6.24
N LEU A 574 4.81 9.06 6.07
CA LEU A 574 3.83 8.01 5.78
C LEU A 574 2.75 7.91 6.87
N TRP A 575 3.15 8.03 8.14
CA TRP A 575 2.22 8.04 9.28
C TRP A 575 1.21 9.20 9.25
N THR A 576 1.56 10.34 8.65
CA THR A 576 0.63 11.49 8.56
C THR A 576 -0.58 11.23 7.65
N PHE A 577 -0.50 10.24 6.76
CA PHE A 577 -1.63 9.86 5.90
C PHE A 577 -2.65 8.97 6.62
N LEU A 578 -2.28 8.38 7.76
CA LEU A 578 -3.17 7.53 8.54
C LEU A 578 -4.14 8.39 9.36
N PRO A 579 -5.46 8.16 9.27
CA PRO A 579 -6.43 9.01 9.95
C PRO A 579 -6.44 8.76 11.46
N LYS A 580 -6.46 9.85 12.26
CA LYS A 580 -6.47 9.80 13.73
C LYS A 580 -7.59 8.96 14.34
N ARG A 581 -8.72 8.83 13.65
CA ARG A 581 -9.84 7.97 14.09
C ARG A 581 -9.46 6.49 14.14
N GLU A 582 -8.47 6.06 13.37
CA GLU A 582 -7.97 4.69 13.34
C GLU A 582 -6.79 4.50 14.29
N THR A 583 -6.34 5.53 15.04
CA THR A 583 -5.18 5.41 15.95
C THR A 583 -5.34 4.26 16.95
N LYS A 584 -6.54 4.10 17.52
CA LYS A 584 -6.83 2.99 18.43
C LYS A 584 -6.64 1.63 17.75
N ARG A 585 -7.18 1.48 16.55
CA ARG A 585 -7.02 0.26 15.74
C ARG A 585 -5.56 0.00 15.37
N ILE A 586 -4.80 1.06 15.09
CA ILE A 586 -3.38 0.97 14.78
C ILE A 586 -2.59 0.54 16.02
N GLN A 587 -2.94 1.04 17.21
CA GLN A 587 -2.42 0.54 18.50
C GLN A 587 -2.74 -0.95 18.68
N GLU A 588 -3.97 -1.38 18.44
CA GLU A 588 -4.36 -2.81 18.53
C GLU A 588 -3.55 -3.70 17.57
N LEU A 589 -3.32 -3.25 16.33
CA LEU A 589 -2.47 -3.95 15.36
C LEU A 589 -1.00 -4.03 15.82
N TRP A 590 -0.52 -3.02 16.54
CA TRP A 590 0.80 -3.03 17.13
C TRP A 590 0.88 -3.97 18.34
N LEU A 591 -0.06 -3.86 19.28
CA LEU A 591 -0.14 -4.70 20.48
C LEU A 591 -0.27 -6.19 20.12
N SER A 592 -1.09 -6.53 19.12
CA SER A 592 -1.19 -7.92 18.62
C SER A 592 0.11 -8.44 18.02
N SER A 593 0.97 -7.58 17.48
CA SER A 593 2.28 -7.99 16.97
C SER A 593 3.30 -8.29 18.08
N MET A 594 3.02 -7.88 19.32
CA MET A 594 3.86 -8.16 20.49
C MET A 594 3.67 -9.58 21.05
N GLN A 595 2.88 -10.42 20.38
CA GLN A 595 2.65 -11.81 20.78
C GLN A 595 3.86 -12.75 20.62
N GLU A 596 4.93 -12.29 19.97
CA GLU A 596 6.17 -13.05 19.83
C GLU A 596 7.08 -12.89 21.07
N ASP A 597 7.74 -13.98 21.49
CA ASP A 597 8.56 -14.01 22.71
C ASP A 597 10.00 -13.51 22.48
N ASP A 598 10.10 -12.29 21.97
CA ASP A 598 11.36 -11.59 21.69
C ASP A 598 11.59 -10.47 22.72
N ILE A 599 12.41 -10.79 23.72
CA ILE A 599 12.74 -9.88 24.84
C ILE A 599 13.47 -8.64 24.36
N GLU A 600 14.43 -8.78 23.44
CA GLU A 600 15.24 -7.66 22.97
C GLU A 600 14.35 -6.68 22.21
N ARG A 601 13.53 -7.19 21.29
CA ARG A 601 12.55 -6.40 20.56
C ARG A 601 11.56 -5.67 21.47
N LEU A 602 11.05 -6.31 22.52
CA LEU A 602 10.09 -5.68 23.45
C LEU A 602 10.76 -4.60 24.32
N ASN A 603 12.01 -4.82 24.76
CA ASN A 603 12.79 -3.80 25.47
C ASN A 603 13.10 -2.60 24.57
N ASP A 604 13.45 -2.86 23.30
CA ASP A 604 13.67 -1.81 22.31
C ASP A 604 12.40 -0.95 22.17
N ILE A 605 11.22 -1.57 22.02
CA ILE A 605 9.94 -0.85 21.91
C ILE A 605 9.64 -0.01 23.17
N ASP A 606 9.77 -0.57 24.37
CA ASP A 606 9.55 0.17 25.63
C ASP A 606 10.51 1.37 25.75
N MET A 607 11.80 1.16 25.51
CA MET A 607 12.80 2.22 25.60
C MET A 607 12.55 3.33 24.58
N LEU A 608 12.32 2.97 23.31
CA LEU A 608 12.11 3.92 22.22
C LEU A 608 10.85 4.76 22.41
N MET A 609 9.76 4.17 22.92
CA MET A 609 8.52 4.90 23.23
C MET A 609 8.72 5.92 24.36
N ARG A 610 9.55 5.60 25.36
CA ARG A 610 9.91 6.54 26.44
C ARG A 610 10.75 7.71 25.93
N GLU A 611 11.69 7.45 25.02
CA GLU A 611 12.60 8.47 24.48
C GLU A 611 11.91 9.42 23.49
N HIS A 612 11.08 8.89 22.57
CA HIS A 612 10.48 9.67 21.48
C HIS A 612 9.18 10.39 21.86
N ARG A 613 8.67 10.20 23.08
CA ARG A 613 7.43 10.84 23.61
C ARG A 613 6.24 10.77 22.64
N LEU A 614 6.04 9.62 22.02
CA LEU A 614 4.84 9.40 21.20
C LEU A 614 3.64 9.19 22.14
N GLU A 615 3.05 10.30 22.61
CA GLU A 615 1.93 10.29 23.57
C GLU A 615 0.75 9.44 23.08
N ASP A 616 0.52 9.45 21.77
CA ASP A 616 -0.52 8.66 21.11
C ASP A 616 -0.27 7.14 21.20
N PHE A 617 0.89 6.65 21.66
CA PHE A 617 1.21 5.22 21.75
C PHE A 617 1.87 4.82 23.08
N ALA A 618 1.76 5.66 24.12
CA ALA A 618 2.40 5.40 25.41
C ALA A 618 2.02 4.04 26.01
N ASP A 619 0.76 3.63 25.86
CA ASP A 619 0.27 2.33 26.34
C ASP A 619 1.00 1.14 25.68
N VAL A 620 1.40 1.27 24.41
CA VAL A 620 2.13 0.24 23.66
C VAL A 620 3.51 0.00 24.28
N GLY A 621 4.23 1.07 24.64
CA GLY A 621 5.53 0.98 25.32
C GLY A 621 5.41 0.35 26.71
N LEU A 622 4.40 0.76 27.50
CA LEU A 622 4.15 0.19 28.83
C LEU A 622 3.87 -1.31 28.76
N MET A 623 3.04 -1.76 27.82
CA MET A 623 2.74 -3.17 27.62
C MET A 623 3.95 -3.98 27.16
N ALA A 624 4.78 -3.41 26.26
CA ALA A 624 6.03 -4.04 25.85
C ALA A 624 6.98 -4.24 27.04
N GLY A 625 7.16 -3.24 27.89
CA GLY A 625 8.03 -3.32 29.07
C GLY A 625 7.57 -4.38 30.08
N ILE A 626 6.25 -4.45 30.36
CA ILE A 626 5.68 -5.47 31.24
C ILE A 626 5.94 -6.88 30.68
N ARG A 627 5.74 -7.07 29.36
CA ARG A 627 5.96 -8.36 28.70
C ARG A 627 7.45 -8.72 28.61
N ALA A 628 8.33 -7.76 28.31
CA ALA A 628 9.78 -7.99 28.23
C ALA A 628 10.33 -8.47 29.58
N THR A 629 9.97 -7.74 30.65
CA THR A 629 10.30 -8.13 32.03
C THR A 629 9.80 -9.55 32.29
N ARG A 630 8.56 -9.86 31.90
CA ARG A 630 7.97 -11.21 32.03
C ARG A 630 8.73 -12.31 31.29
N LEU A 631 9.17 -12.05 30.07
CA LEU A 631 9.88 -13.04 29.27
C LEU A 631 11.32 -13.22 29.74
N GLN A 632 11.96 -12.16 30.27
CA GLN A 632 13.24 -12.29 30.98
C GLN A 632 13.14 -13.25 32.15
N LEU A 633 11.99 -13.30 32.84
CA LEU A 633 11.69 -14.28 33.89
C LEU A 633 11.82 -15.73 33.41
N LEU A 634 11.63 -15.98 32.11
CA LEU A 634 11.70 -17.32 31.52
C LEU A 634 13.11 -17.74 31.13
N LYS A 635 13.98 -16.79 30.75
CA LYS A 635 15.24 -17.09 30.06
C LYS A 635 16.49 -16.96 30.94
N THR A 636 16.51 -16.07 31.93
CA THR A 636 17.71 -15.79 32.72
C THR A 636 17.38 -15.54 34.20
N PRO A 637 17.36 -16.58 35.04
CA PRO A 637 17.06 -16.43 36.47
C PRO A 637 18.18 -15.75 37.29
N ASP A 638 19.39 -15.56 36.75
CA ASP A 638 20.54 -15.11 37.56
C ASP A 638 20.82 -13.59 37.51
N SER A 639 19.92 -12.77 36.93
CA SER A 639 20.16 -11.35 36.65
C SER A 639 19.36 -10.41 37.56
N VAL A 640 20.07 -9.77 38.50
CA VAL A 640 19.76 -8.54 39.26
C VAL A 640 18.44 -8.50 40.06
N VAL A 641 18.60 -8.58 41.39
CA VAL A 641 17.61 -8.50 42.47
C VAL A 641 17.09 -7.06 42.62
N ALA A 642 15.79 -6.85 42.41
CA ALA A 642 15.12 -5.57 42.56
C ALA A 642 14.83 -5.13 44.02
N ASN A 643 15.46 -5.64 45.08
CA ASN A 643 15.17 -5.31 46.49
C ASN A 643 13.66 -5.17 46.83
N LEU A 644 12.78 -6.00 46.22
CA LEU A 644 11.33 -5.95 46.45
C LEU A 644 10.87 -6.87 47.60
N LEU A 645 11.81 -7.60 48.22
CA LEU A 645 11.58 -8.28 49.48
C LEU A 645 11.49 -7.24 50.62
N LEU A 646 10.32 -7.13 51.20
CA LEU A 646 10.00 -6.17 52.26
C LEU A 646 10.12 -6.84 53.63
N ASN A 647 10.40 -6.03 54.67
CA ASN A 647 10.43 -6.54 56.04
C ASN A 647 8.99 -6.83 56.50
N ARG A 648 8.73 -8.07 56.94
CA ARG A 648 7.42 -8.52 57.44
C ARG A 648 6.93 -7.72 58.66
N GLU A 649 7.84 -7.18 59.47
CA GLU A 649 7.52 -6.36 60.65
C GLU A 649 6.89 -5.01 60.29
N ASP A 650 7.15 -4.51 59.07
CA ASP A 650 6.56 -3.25 58.58
C ASP A 650 5.06 -3.41 58.25
N LEU A 651 4.57 -4.65 58.12
CA LEU A 651 3.16 -4.98 57.84
C LEU A 651 2.42 -5.31 59.14
N HIS A 652 1.44 -4.47 59.49
CA HIS A 652 0.69 -4.55 60.73
C HIS A 652 -0.81 -4.30 60.50
N HIS A 653 -1.64 -4.48 61.54
CA HIS A 653 -3.10 -4.36 61.45
C HIS A 653 -3.75 -5.21 60.34
N ILE A 654 -3.32 -6.47 60.23
CA ILE A 654 -3.76 -7.38 59.17
C ILE A 654 -5.14 -7.98 59.50
N GLU A 655 -6.12 -7.78 58.62
CA GLU A 655 -7.47 -8.35 58.76
C GLU A 655 -8.00 -8.96 57.46
N LEU A 656 -8.76 -10.05 57.58
CA LEU A 656 -9.48 -10.67 56.47
C LEU A 656 -10.89 -10.08 56.41
N LEU A 657 -11.13 -9.24 55.41
CA LEU A 657 -12.43 -8.59 55.20
C LEU A 657 -12.93 -8.87 53.78
N ASN A 658 -14.19 -9.30 53.66
CA ASN A 658 -14.84 -9.56 52.37
C ASN A 658 -14.09 -10.55 51.44
N GLY A 659 -13.33 -11.46 52.02
CA GLY A 659 -12.54 -12.47 51.29
C GLY A 659 -11.17 -12.00 50.82
N HIS A 660 -10.74 -10.78 51.19
CA HIS A 660 -9.41 -10.24 50.91
C HIS A 660 -8.71 -9.85 52.20
N THR A 661 -7.38 -9.94 52.22
CA THR A 661 -6.62 -9.51 53.40
C THR A 661 -6.18 -8.07 53.20
N TYR A 662 -6.39 -7.24 54.21
CA TYR A 662 -5.97 -5.84 54.22
C TYR A 662 -5.03 -5.59 55.38
N GLY A 663 -4.16 -4.59 55.25
CA GLY A 663 -3.23 -4.21 56.31
C GLY A 663 -2.70 -2.79 56.15
N ARG A 664 -1.77 -2.44 57.03
CA ARG A 664 -1.02 -1.19 56.96
C ARG A 664 0.47 -1.44 56.81
N PHE A 665 1.09 -0.65 55.95
CA PHE A 665 2.51 -0.72 55.63
C PHE A 665 3.18 0.65 55.83
N ARG A 666 4.47 0.65 56.22
CA ARG A 666 5.36 1.83 56.41
C ARG A 666 4.69 3.21 56.35
N GLY A 667 4.51 3.85 57.51
CA GLY A 667 3.85 5.16 57.57
C GLY A 667 2.32 5.06 57.48
N ASP A 668 1.75 3.93 57.89
CA ASP A 668 0.31 3.69 58.03
C ASP A 668 -0.45 3.64 56.67
N GLN A 669 0.26 3.42 55.56
CA GLN A 669 -0.30 3.32 54.22
C GLN A 669 -1.20 2.07 54.09
N PRO A 670 -2.45 2.21 53.60
CA PRO A 670 -3.36 1.09 53.44
C PRO A 670 -2.94 0.20 52.25
N VAL A 671 -2.87 -1.11 52.49
CA VAL A 671 -2.48 -2.10 51.47
C VAL A 671 -3.44 -3.29 51.43
N LEU A 672 -3.62 -3.86 50.24
CA LEU A 672 -4.23 -5.18 50.05
C LEU A 672 -3.11 -6.22 50.01
N VAL A 673 -3.28 -7.31 50.76
CA VAL A 673 -2.28 -8.37 50.89
C VAL A 673 -2.81 -9.66 50.28
N GLU A 674 -2.10 -10.20 49.30
CA GLU A 674 -2.42 -11.48 48.69
C GLU A 674 -1.42 -12.55 49.12
N TRP A 675 -1.90 -13.54 49.85
CA TRP A 675 -1.08 -14.62 50.37
C TRP A 675 -0.97 -15.77 49.38
N MET A 676 0.27 -16.14 49.06
CA MET A 676 0.67 -17.32 48.31
C MET A 676 1.38 -18.29 49.23
N TYR A 677 0.68 -19.34 49.67
CA TYR A 677 1.24 -20.36 50.55
C TYR A 677 1.97 -21.44 49.76
N TYR A 678 3.02 -22.01 50.35
CA TYR A 678 3.72 -23.14 49.76
C TYR A 678 2.78 -24.34 49.58
N THR A 679 2.81 -24.93 48.39
CA THR A 679 2.19 -26.22 48.09
C THR A 679 3.23 -27.34 48.24
N ASN A 680 2.79 -28.60 48.29
CA ASN A 680 3.71 -29.75 48.33
C ASN A 680 4.70 -29.78 47.15
N ARG A 681 4.43 -29.06 46.06
CA ARG A 681 5.35 -28.87 44.92
C ARG A 681 6.32 -27.72 45.15
N SER A 682 5.90 -26.64 45.82
CA SER A 682 6.75 -25.50 46.16
C SER A 682 7.96 -25.89 47.02
N ASP A 683 7.85 -26.95 47.82
CA ASP A 683 8.94 -27.49 48.65
C ASP A 683 10.08 -28.15 47.83
N THR A 684 9.85 -28.41 46.53
CA THR A 684 10.87 -29.00 45.63
C THR A 684 11.75 -27.95 44.93
N ILE A 685 11.40 -26.67 45.04
CA ILE A 685 12.11 -25.57 44.39
C ILE A 685 13.10 -24.94 45.37
N PRO A 686 14.40 -24.80 45.04
CA PRO A 686 15.39 -24.13 45.88
C PRO A 686 14.96 -22.71 46.31
N GLU A 687 15.26 -22.34 47.56
CA GLU A 687 14.87 -21.05 48.16
C GLU A 687 15.28 -19.82 47.34
N HIS A 688 16.52 -19.78 46.83
CA HIS A 688 17.00 -18.68 45.99
C HIS A 688 16.18 -18.53 44.69
N GLN A 689 15.76 -19.64 44.07
CA GLN A 689 14.89 -19.60 42.88
C GLN A 689 13.47 -19.17 43.25
N ARG A 690 12.95 -19.55 44.42
CA ARG A 690 11.64 -19.09 44.89
C ARG A 690 11.61 -17.59 45.13
N LEU A 691 12.60 -17.05 45.84
CA LEU A 691 12.71 -15.62 46.13
C LEU A 691 12.78 -14.79 44.85
N LEU A 692 13.61 -15.22 43.91
CA LEU A 692 13.71 -14.60 42.58
C LEU A 692 12.37 -14.59 41.85
N ILE A 693 11.65 -15.71 41.78
CA ILE A 693 10.33 -15.78 41.11
C ILE A 693 9.35 -14.80 41.77
N MET A 694 9.38 -14.66 43.09
CA MET A 694 8.50 -13.72 43.80
C MET A 694 8.85 -12.27 43.53
N GLU A 695 10.14 -11.94 43.54
CA GLU A 695 10.63 -10.59 43.27
C GLU A 695 10.27 -10.12 41.87
N LEU A 696 10.51 -10.97 40.89
CA LEU A 696 10.17 -10.74 39.50
C LEU A 696 8.66 -10.60 39.27
N ARG A 697 7.85 -11.37 40.00
CA ARG A 697 6.38 -11.23 39.99
C ARG A 697 5.97 -9.87 40.56
N ALA A 698 6.55 -9.46 41.69
CA ALA A 698 6.27 -8.16 42.29
C ALA A 698 6.66 -7.01 41.35
N GLU A 699 7.81 -7.11 40.67
CA GLU A 699 8.29 -6.11 39.72
C GLU A 699 7.34 -5.93 38.53
N SER A 700 6.87 -7.03 37.94
CA SER A 700 5.92 -6.98 36.81
C SER A 700 4.64 -6.21 37.13
N PHE A 701 4.20 -6.24 38.39
CA PHE A 701 3.05 -5.50 38.87
C PHE A 701 3.40 -4.17 39.56
N ASN A 702 4.68 -3.80 39.68
CA ASN A 702 5.15 -2.50 40.17
C ASN A 702 5.26 -1.46 39.04
N LEU A 703 5.61 -1.92 37.82
CA LEU A 703 5.74 -1.08 36.63
C LEU A 703 4.51 -0.19 36.37
N SER A 704 4.72 0.91 35.65
CA SER A 704 3.63 1.73 35.12
C SER A 704 2.81 0.91 34.12
N LYS A 705 1.49 1.01 34.20
CA LYS A 705 0.54 0.19 33.45
C LYS A 705 -0.46 1.08 32.70
N PRO A 706 -0.97 0.64 31.55
CA PRO A 706 -2.12 1.29 30.93
C PRO A 706 -3.30 1.36 31.90
N ALA A 707 -4.11 2.42 31.79
CA ALA A 707 -5.27 2.61 32.65
C ALA A 707 -6.28 1.47 32.53
N GLN A 708 -6.29 0.75 31.39
CA GLN A 708 -7.20 -0.34 31.07
C GLN A 708 -6.83 -1.68 31.74
N LEU A 709 -5.55 -1.86 32.12
CA LEU A 709 -5.11 -3.09 32.81
C LEU A 709 -5.64 -3.15 34.25
N ARG A 710 -6.09 -2.04 34.87
CA ARG A 710 -6.85 -2.04 36.14
C ARG A 710 -6.26 -2.86 37.30
N VAL A 711 -4.96 -3.13 37.31
CA VAL A 711 -4.26 -3.85 38.40
C VAL A 711 -3.61 -2.84 39.35
N LEU A 712 -3.75 -3.06 40.66
CA LEU A 712 -3.10 -2.26 41.69
C LEU A 712 -1.56 -2.30 41.56
N LYS A 713 -0.90 -1.25 42.04
CA LYS A 713 0.57 -1.21 42.07
C LYS A 713 1.08 -2.16 43.16
N CYS A 714 1.93 -3.12 42.79
CA CYS A 714 2.58 -3.99 43.76
C CYS A 714 3.79 -3.28 44.34
N LEU A 715 3.81 -3.09 45.66
CA LEU A 715 4.89 -2.44 46.38
C LEU A 715 6.08 -3.38 46.64
N GLY A 716 5.82 -4.69 46.63
CA GLY A 716 6.78 -5.73 46.97
C GLY A 716 6.07 -6.91 47.63
N PHE A 717 6.85 -7.78 48.27
CA PHE A 717 6.34 -8.96 48.95
C PHE A 717 7.05 -9.18 50.28
N VAL A 718 6.34 -9.79 51.24
CA VAL A 718 6.87 -10.20 52.55
C VAL A 718 6.90 -11.72 52.65
N GLU A 719 7.83 -12.27 53.42
CA GLU A 719 7.84 -13.69 53.75
C GLU A 719 7.09 -13.93 55.07
N GLU A 720 6.22 -14.94 55.10
CA GLU A 720 5.57 -15.44 56.31
C GLU A 720 6.21 -16.79 56.68
N ILE A 721 7.03 -16.75 57.72
CA ILE A 721 7.65 -17.93 58.32
C ILE A 721 6.59 -18.55 59.22
N GLY A 722 6.00 -19.68 58.81
CA GLY A 722 4.78 -20.24 59.39
C GLY A 722 4.84 -20.56 60.89
N GLU A 723 4.63 -19.56 61.75
CA GLU A 723 4.47 -19.72 63.20
C GLU A 723 2.99 -19.88 63.60
N MET A 724 2.74 -20.60 64.69
CA MET A 724 1.39 -20.83 65.28
C MET A 724 0.32 -21.37 64.31
N GLY A 725 0.67 -22.34 63.46
CA GLY A 725 -0.30 -23.06 62.63
C GLY A 725 -0.66 -22.39 61.29
N ARG A 726 0.02 -21.30 60.92
CA ARG A 726 -0.06 -20.70 59.58
C ARG A 726 0.89 -21.42 58.62
N ARG A 727 0.47 -21.58 57.36
CA ARG A 727 1.33 -22.18 56.33
C ARG A 727 2.42 -21.17 55.94
N PRO A 728 3.66 -21.61 55.73
CA PRO A 728 4.69 -20.73 55.19
C PRO A 728 4.36 -20.29 53.76
N GLY A 729 4.80 -19.10 53.38
CA GLY A 729 4.52 -18.52 52.06
C GLY A 729 4.95 -17.07 51.92
N TYR A 730 4.46 -16.42 50.86
CA TYR A 730 4.73 -15.02 50.54
C TYR A 730 3.44 -14.20 50.49
N GLY A 731 3.48 -12.97 51.00
CA GLY A 731 2.39 -12.01 50.92
C GLY A 731 2.75 -10.86 49.98
N PHE A 732 2.02 -10.68 48.88
CA PHE A 732 2.21 -9.56 47.96
C PHE A 732 1.42 -8.35 48.44
N LEU A 733 2.09 -7.20 48.56
CA LEU A 733 1.49 -5.96 49.04
C LEU A 733 1.11 -5.08 47.86
N TYR A 734 -0.18 -4.79 47.72
CA TYR A 734 -0.71 -3.90 46.70
C TYR A 734 -1.16 -2.57 47.32
N GLU A 735 -0.69 -1.47 46.77
CA GLU A 735 -1.09 -0.13 47.17
C GLU A 735 -2.56 0.11 46.87
N LEU A 736 -3.33 0.49 47.88
CA LEU A 736 -4.73 0.88 47.68
C LEU A 736 -4.82 2.32 47.16
N PRO A 737 -5.76 2.63 46.25
CA PRO A 737 -5.93 3.98 45.72
C PRO A 737 -6.30 4.98 46.81
N ALA A 738 -5.85 6.23 46.68
CA ALA A 738 -6.12 7.32 47.63
C ALA A 738 -7.62 7.66 47.83
N THR A 739 -8.49 7.18 46.93
CA THR A 739 -9.95 7.33 47.06
C THR A 739 -10.58 6.33 48.04
N THR A 740 -9.81 5.34 48.48
CA THR A 740 -10.21 4.37 49.51
C THR A 740 -10.26 5.07 50.87
N SER A 741 -11.17 4.65 51.76
CA SER A 741 -11.22 5.16 53.13
C SER A 741 -9.85 4.98 53.81
N GLU A 742 -9.35 6.01 54.49
CA GLU A 742 -8.14 5.89 55.33
C GLU A 742 -8.33 4.85 56.44
N ASN A 743 -9.59 4.53 56.76
CA ASN A 743 -9.94 3.45 57.65
C ASN A 743 -9.89 2.11 56.91
N VAL A 744 -8.82 1.32 57.11
CA VAL A 744 -8.67 -0.03 56.54
C VAL A 744 -9.80 -0.98 56.94
N PHE A 745 -10.51 -0.69 58.03
CA PHE A 745 -11.71 -1.44 58.46
C PHE A 745 -12.97 -1.10 57.64
N GLU A 746 -12.90 -0.10 56.74
CA GLU A 746 -13.88 0.19 55.70
C GLU A 746 -13.29 -0.16 54.33
N PRO A 747 -13.13 -1.46 54.02
CA PRO A 747 -12.43 -1.89 52.82
C PRO A 747 -13.21 -1.54 51.55
N PRO A 748 -12.52 -1.50 50.40
CA PRO A 748 -13.15 -1.43 49.09
C PRO A 748 -14.29 -2.44 48.90
N VAL A 749 -15.28 -2.05 48.09
CA VAL A 749 -16.48 -2.86 47.85
C VAL A 749 -16.24 -3.83 46.70
N THR A 750 -16.57 -5.10 46.90
CA THR A 750 -16.49 -6.11 45.83
C THR A 750 -17.76 -6.13 44.98
N LEU A 751 -17.65 -6.50 43.70
CA LEU A 751 -18.80 -6.72 42.83
C LEU A 751 -19.76 -7.75 43.43
N GLN A 752 -19.24 -8.81 44.04
CA GLN A 752 -20.08 -9.82 44.72
C GLN A 752 -20.99 -9.20 45.79
N GLN A 753 -20.50 -8.27 46.60
CA GLN A 753 -21.32 -7.58 47.60
C GLN A 753 -22.41 -6.74 46.95
N LEU A 754 -22.09 -6.02 45.87
CA LEU A 754 -23.07 -5.22 45.11
C LEU A 754 -24.16 -6.10 44.51
N LEU A 755 -23.79 -7.25 43.95
CA LEU A 755 -24.72 -8.24 43.40
C LEU A 755 -25.61 -8.84 44.50
N LEU A 756 -25.05 -9.13 45.67
CA LEU A 756 -25.82 -9.63 46.83
C LEU A 756 -26.85 -8.59 47.27
N LEU A 757 -26.43 -7.34 47.47
CA LEU A 757 -27.30 -6.21 47.84
C LEU A 757 -28.41 -5.98 46.82
N GLY A 758 -28.07 -5.92 45.52
CA GLY A 758 -29.03 -5.69 44.44
C GLY A 758 -30.00 -6.85 44.20
N SER A 759 -29.68 -8.05 44.69
CA SER A 759 -30.52 -9.25 44.57
C SER A 759 -31.52 -9.44 45.71
N ASP A 760 -31.52 -8.56 46.71
CA ASP A 760 -32.47 -8.54 47.82
C ASP A 760 -33.88 -8.16 47.34
N ARG A 761 -34.92 -8.81 47.89
CA ARG A 761 -36.31 -8.62 47.46
C ARG A 761 -36.93 -7.31 47.98
N ASP A 762 -36.46 -6.81 49.12
CA ASP A 762 -37.11 -5.69 49.81
C ASP A 762 -36.42 -4.35 49.55
N ARG A 763 -35.10 -4.37 49.27
CA ARG A 763 -34.27 -3.15 49.07
C ARG A 763 -33.36 -3.18 47.83
N GLY A 764 -33.43 -4.23 47.01
CA GLY A 764 -32.45 -4.47 45.95
C GLY A 764 -32.55 -3.54 44.74
N ALA A 765 -33.73 -2.97 44.44
CA ALA A 765 -33.94 -2.16 43.23
C ALA A 765 -33.09 -0.88 43.19
N GLU A 766 -32.87 -0.23 44.34
CA GLU A 766 -32.03 0.97 44.46
C GLU A 766 -30.51 0.64 44.45
N CYS A 767 -30.16 -0.64 44.57
CA CYS A 767 -28.78 -1.14 44.62
C CYS A 767 -28.38 -1.90 43.35
N GLN A 768 -29.06 -1.66 42.23
CA GLN A 768 -28.68 -2.21 40.93
C GLN A 768 -27.91 -1.20 40.08
N ALA A 769 -26.87 -1.65 39.38
CA ALA A 769 -26.25 -0.79 38.39
C ALA A 769 -27.25 -0.45 37.28
N PRO A 770 -27.27 0.82 36.84
CA PRO A 770 -28.03 1.22 35.66
C PRO A 770 -27.52 0.44 34.43
N LEU A 771 -28.35 0.36 33.39
CA LEU A 771 -28.00 -0.37 32.17
C LEU A 771 -26.65 0.08 31.60
N GLN A 772 -26.43 1.40 31.53
CA GLN A 772 -25.15 1.95 31.13
C GLN A 772 -24.01 1.46 32.01
N GLY A 773 -24.18 1.49 33.33
CA GLY A 773 -23.18 0.97 34.27
C GLY A 773 -22.80 -0.50 34.01
N ARG A 774 -23.76 -1.34 33.59
CA ARG A 774 -23.49 -2.74 33.22
C ARG A 774 -22.62 -2.84 31.98
N TYR A 775 -22.88 -2.04 30.95
CA TYR A 775 -22.06 -2.00 29.73
C TYR A 775 -20.64 -1.48 30.01
N LEU A 776 -20.53 -0.41 30.80
CA LEU A 776 -19.26 0.17 31.20
C LEU A 776 -18.40 -0.82 31.99
N LEU A 777 -19.01 -1.52 32.95
CA LEU A 777 -18.33 -2.54 33.73
C LEU A 777 -17.91 -3.71 32.85
N ALA A 778 -18.82 -4.25 32.04
CA ALA A 778 -18.54 -5.39 31.18
C ALA A 778 -17.39 -5.12 30.19
N HIS A 779 -17.40 -3.95 29.54
CA HIS A 779 -16.29 -3.55 28.68
C HIS A 779 -14.98 -3.42 29.47
N SER A 780 -15.01 -2.79 30.65
CA SER A 780 -13.80 -2.64 31.48
C SER A 780 -13.22 -4.00 31.90
N LEU A 781 -14.07 -4.99 32.21
CA LEU A 781 -13.62 -6.35 32.52
C LEU A 781 -13.05 -7.06 31.29
N ALA A 782 -13.66 -6.88 30.11
CA ALA A 782 -13.17 -7.48 28.87
C ALA A 782 -11.84 -6.86 28.42
N ALA A 783 -11.71 -5.53 28.50
CA ALA A 783 -10.48 -4.78 28.20
C ALA A 783 -9.34 -5.16 29.16
N PHE A 784 -9.65 -5.41 30.44
CA PHE A 784 -8.66 -5.95 31.37
C PHE A 784 -8.04 -7.26 30.85
N PHE A 785 -8.85 -8.20 30.37
CA PHE A 785 -8.36 -9.48 29.85
C PHE A 785 -7.64 -9.33 28.51
N GLU A 786 -8.06 -8.41 27.65
CA GLU A 786 -7.30 -8.04 26.45
C GLU A 786 -5.87 -7.62 26.81
N GLU A 787 -5.72 -6.70 27.75
CA GLU A 787 -4.41 -6.23 28.19
C GLU A 787 -3.63 -7.36 28.88
N LEU A 788 -4.26 -8.11 29.80
CA LEU A 788 -3.64 -9.20 30.54
C LEU A 788 -3.05 -10.28 29.62
N TYR A 789 -3.77 -10.67 28.57
CA TYR A 789 -3.30 -11.66 27.60
C TYR A 789 -2.24 -11.09 26.65
N THR A 790 -2.31 -9.80 26.32
CA THR A 790 -1.29 -9.11 25.53
C THR A 790 0.08 -9.17 26.21
N VAL A 791 0.14 -9.08 27.54
CA VAL A 791 1.39 -9.30 28.32
C VAL A 791 1.67 -10.76 28.67
N GLY A 792 0.89 -11.72 28.16
CA GLY A 792 1.13 -13.15 28.35
C GLY A 792 0.81 -13.66 29.77
N CYS A 793 -0.20 -13.07 30.42
CA CYS A 793 -0.64 -13.45 31.77
C CYS A 793 -1.96 -14.21 31.79
N LEU A 794 -2.05 -15.22 32.67
CA LEU A 794 -3.29 -15.87 33.05
C LEU A 794 -3.66 -15.49 34.48
N HIS A 795 -4.94 -15.28 34.76
CA HIS A 795 -5.45 -14.90 36.08
C HIS A 795 -5.73 -16.12 36.97
N GLU A 796 -6.24 -17.21 36.41
CA GLU A 796 -6.56 -18.51 37.03
C GLU A 796 -7.71 -18.58 38.04
N THR A 797 -8.00 -17.49 38.75
CA THR A 797 -8.99 -17.49 39.86
C THR A 797 -10.04 -16.40 39.75
N PHE A 798 -10.27 -15.86 38.55
CA PHE A 798 -11.16 -14.73 38.35
C PHE A 798 -12.62 -15.03 38.72
N ASN A 799 -13.24 -14.16 39.53
CA ASN A 799 -14.64 -14.21 39.92
C ASN A 799 -15.13 -12.84 40.46
N SER A 800 -16.41 -12.71 40.82
CA SER A 800 -16.97 -11.43 41.28
C SER A 800 -16.40 -10.88 42.61
N LYS A 801 -15.63 -11.64 43.38
CA LYS A 801 -14.88 -11.08 44.53
C LYS A 801 -13.62 -10.35 44.08
N ASN A 802 -13.06 -10.72 42.92
CA ASN A 802 -11.84 -10.13 42.37
C ASN A 802 -12.04 -8.75 41.76
N VAL A 803 -13.29 -8.35 41.55
CA VAL A 803 -13.65 -7.03 41.00
C VAL A 803 -13.95 -6.10 42.18
N VAL A 804 -13.08 -5.12 42.39
CA VAL A 804 -13.07 -4.26 43.58
C VAL A 804 -13.24 -2.79 43.19
N PHE A 805 -14.03 -2.04 43.94
CA PHE A 805 -14.24 -0.62 43.72
C PHE A 805 -13.76 0.20 44.92
N ALA A 806 -12.84 1.13 44.64
CA ALA A 806 -12.28 2.07 45.62
C ALA A 806 -13.21 3.29 45.84
N CYS A 807 -14.49 3.02 46.10
CA CYS A 807 -15.53 4.03 46.31
C CYS A 807 -16.59 3.50 47.29
N GLU A 808 -17.19 4.39 48.08
CA GLU A 808 -18.27 4.02 49.01
C GLU A 808 -19.51 3.48 48.26
N PRO A 809 -20.19 2.43 48.76
CA PRO A 809 -21.33 1.81 48.08
C PRO A 809 -22.43 2.80 47.69
N LYS A 810 -22.71 3.79 48.54
CA LYS A 810 -23.76 4.79 48.31
C LYS A 810 -23.44 5.75 47.17
N LYS A 811 -22.15 6.02 46.92
CA LYS A 811 -21.68 6.90 45.84
C LYS A 811 -21.62 6.17 44.49
N MET A 812 -21.48 4.85 44.50
CA MET A 812 -21.43 4.03 43.27
C MET A 812 -22.69 4.12 42.40
N PHE A 813 -23.86 4.27 43.02
CA PHE A 813 -25.14 4.34 42.31
C PHE A 813 -25.51 5.76 41.85
N LEU A 814 -24.70 6.77 42.18
CA LEU A 814 -24.93 8.18 41.84
C LEU A 814 -24.07 8.66 40.66
N ASP A 815 -22.93 8.03 40.40
CA ASP A 815 -22.03 8.38 39.28
C ASP A 815 -21.76 7.15 38.41
N SER A 816 -22.21 7.19 37.17
CA SER A 816 -22.05 6.09 36.20
C SER A 816 -20.58 5.84 35.82
N ARG A 817 -19.67 6.81 36.02
CA ARG A 817 -18.25 6.67 35.68
C ARG A 817 -17.51 5.70 36.59
N VAL A 818 -18.02 5.47 37.80
CA VAL A 818 -17.43 4.51 38.76
C VAL A 818 -17.39 3.10 38.16
N TRP A 819 -18.37 2.75 37.32
CA TRP A 819 -18.44 1.44 36.67
C TRP A 819 -17.34 1.20 35.62
N ARG A 820 -16.64 2.26 35.15
CA ARG A 820 -15.46 2.12 34.28
C ARG A 820 -14.15 1.90 35.04
N GLN A 821 -14.17 2.01 36.37
CA GLN A 821 -12.96 2.05 37.20
C GLN A 821 -12.92 0.94 38.28
N PRO A 822 -13.25 -0.33 37.97
CA PRO A 822 -12.94 -1.42 38.89
C PRO A 822 -11.43 -1.64 38.93
N TYR A 823 -10.92 -2.11 40.07
CA TYR A 823 -9.63 -2.76 40.18
C TYR A 823 -9.81 -4.27 40.17
N ILE A 824 -8.96 -4.97 39.45
CA ILE A 824 -8.92 -6.43 39.45
C ILE A 824 -7.83 -6.88 40.42
N VAL A 825 -8.18 -7.83 41.29
CA VAL A 825 -7.31 -8.40 42.32
C VAL A 825 -7.43 -9.93 42.33
N GLY A 826 -6.70 -10.59 43.20
CA GLY A 826 -6.65 -12.03 43.38
C GLY A 826 -5.73 -12.71 42.39
N PHE A 827 -4.55 -12.13 42.25
CA PHE A 827 -3.49 -12.67 41.40
C PHE A 827 -2.72 -13.78 42.11
N GLN A 828 -3.11 -14.32 43.27
CA GLN A 828 -2.35 -15.33 44.01
C GLN A 828 -2.00 -16.62 43.21
N LYS A 829 -2.82 -17.00 42.22
CA LYS A 829 -2.54 -18.12 41.31
C LYS A 829 -2.12 -17.71 39.91
N SER A 830 -2.08 -16.41 39.63
CA SER A 830 -1.70 -15.90 38.30
C SER A 830 -0.31 -16.38 37.91
N ARG A 831 -0.09 -16.64 36.63
CA ARG A 831 1.21 -17.11 36.12
C ARG A 831 1.41 -16.77 34.64
N PRO A 832 2.66 -16.86 34.15
CA PRO A 832 2.94 -16.84 32.71
C PRO A 832 2.20 -17.92 31.97
N ASP A 833 1.68 -17.52 30.82
CA ASP A 833 1.20 -18.46 29.82
C ASP A 833 2.38 -19.28 29.26
N GLY A 834 2.11 -20.51 28.83
CA GLY A 834 3.12 -21.45 28.34
C GLY A 834 3.22 -22.76 29.11
N SER A 835 3.85 -23.76 28.47
CA SER A 835 3.96 -25.15 28.96
C SER A 835 5.03 -25.39 30.01
N SER A 836 5.97 -24.46 30.17
CA SER A 836 7.06 -24.54 31.14
C SER A 836 6.62 -24.27 32.59
N TRP A 837 5.42 -23.70 32.80
CA TRP A 837 4.93 -23.35 34.13
C TRP A 837 3.98 -24.41 34.67
N ALA A 838 4.24 -24.85 35.90
CA ALA A 838 3.35 -25.77 36.60
C ALA A 838 2.06 -25.04 37.02
N THR A 839 0.92 -25.69 36.79
CA THR A 839 -0.35 -25.28 37.39
C THR A 839 -0.49 -25.95 38.76
N ASP A 840 -0.89 -25.18 39.79
CA ASP A 840 -1.17 -25.68 41.14
C ASP A 840 -2.47 -26.49 41.24
N GLY A 841 -3.20 -26.62 40.13
CA GLY A 841 -4.45 -27.35 40.00
C GLY A 841 -5.66 -26.59 40.55
N PRO A 842 -6.87 -27.16 40.36
CA PRO A 842 -8.14 -26.57 40.78
C PRO A 842 -8.14 -26.24 42.28
N ALA A 843 -8.83 -25.17 42.68
CA ALA A 843 -8.89 -24.79 44.09
C ALA A 843 -9.79 -25.77 44.88
N ASP A 844 -9.31 -26.23 46.04
CA ASP A 844 -10.12 -27.04 46.95
C ASP A 844 -11.27 -26.25 47.60
N GLU A 845 -11.13 -24.93 47.67
CA GLU A 845 -12.10 -24.02 48.29
C GLU A 845 -13.44 -24.03 47.54
N SER A 846 -14.52 -24.27 48.28
CA SER A 846 -15.89 -24.37 47.74
C SER A 846 -16.38 -23.11 47.02
N SER A 847 -15.75 -21.96 47.29
CA SER A 847 -16.16 -20.65 46.77
C SER A 847 -15.68 -20.38 45.34
N TYR A 848 -14.57 -20.99 44.89
CA TYR A 848 -14.02 -20.84 43.53
C TYR A 848 -14.60 -21.87 42.55
N ARG A 849 -15.04 -23.04 43.05
CA ARG A 849 -15.50 -24.19 42.24
C ARG A 849 -16.57 -23.86 41.21
N GLN A 850 -17.35 -22.81 41.44
CA GLN A 850 -18.47 -22.42 40.57
C GLN A 850 -18.03 -21.65 39.33
N TYR A 851 -16.82 -21.08 39.34
CA TYR A 851 -16.26 -20.27 38.26
C TYR A 851 -15.26 -21.02 37.38
N GLU A 852 -14.84 -22.21 37.82
CA GLU A 852 -13.87 -23.04 37.10
C GLU A 852 -14.51 -23.71 35.88
N HIS A 853 -13.78 -23.73 34.77
CA HIS A 853 -14.21 -24.44 33.57
C HIS A 853 -14.33 -25.96 33.84
N PRO A 854 -15.34 -26.66 33.29
CA PRO A 854 -15.52 -28.10 33.50
C PRO A 854 -14.28 -28.94 33.15
N ASP A 855 -13.66 -28.68 32.00
CA ASP A 855 -12.49 -29.42 31.51
C ASP A 855 -11.24 -29.19 32.40
N TYR A 856 -11.10 -28.02 33.06
CA TYR A 856 -9.96 -27.75 33.95
C TYR A 856 -9.89 -28.73 35.13
N ARG A 857 -11.05 -29.19 35.62
CA ARG A 857 -11.13 -30.13 36.74
C ARG A 857 -10.73 -31.55 36.36
N GLU A 858 -10.84 -31.89 35.08
CA GLU A 858 -10.47 -33.19 34.56
C GLU A 858 -9.00 -33.21 34.11
N GLU A 859 -8.57 -32.16 33.40
CA GLU A 859 -7.23 -32.07 32.80
C GLU A 859 -6.15 -31.55 33.75
N GLY A 860 -6.53 -30.75 34.76
CA GLY A 860 -5.64 -30.26 35.82
C GLY A 860 -4.61 -29.19 35.40
N ARG A 861 -4.51 -28.87 34.11
CA ARG A 861 -3.67 -27.78 33.58
C ARG A 861 -4.54 -26.60 33.16
N PHE A 862 -4.19 -25.40 33.59
CA PHE A 862 -4.98 -24.20 33.27
C PHE A 862 -4.63 -23.66 31.87
N SER A 863 -5.62 -23.16 31.13
CA SER A 863 -5.50 -22.56 29.80
C SER A 863 -6.25 -21.23 29.72
N LEU A 864 -5.91 -20.42 28.71
CA LEU A 864 -6.51 -19.10 28.48
C LEU A 864 -8.05 -19.13 28.31
N GLU A 865 -8.58 -20.18 27.68
CA GLU A 865 -10.03 -20.37 27.53
C GLU A 865 -10.77 -20.46 28.88
N TYR A 866 -10.11 -20.88 29.95
CA TYR A 866 -10.75 -21.01 31.26
C TYR A 866 -10.91 -19.65 31.95
N ASP A 867 -9.98 -18.73 31.77
CA ASP A 867 -10.14 -17.35 32.23
C ASP A 867 -11.27 -16.65 31.46
N ILE A 868 -11.37 -16.87 30.14
CA ILE A 868 -12.48 -16.36 29.32
C ILE A 868 -13.82 -16.93 29.80
N TYR A 869 -13.87 -18.21 30.16
CA TYR A 869 -15.05 -18.84 30.72
C TYR A 869 -15.46 -18.19 32.06
N SER A 870 -14.50 -17.98 32.96
CA SER A 870 -14.74 -17.31 34.24
C SER A 870 -15.22 -15.86 34.04
N LEU A 871 -14.66 -15.13 33.07
CA LEU A 871 -15.15 -13.82 32.65
C LEU A 871 -16.61 -13.92 32.15
N GLY A 872 -16.94 -14.89 31.31
CA GLY A 872 -18.31 -15.13 30.84
C GLY A 872 -19.31 -15.31 31.97
N LEU A 873 -18.91 -16.01 33.04
CA LEU A 873 -19.74 -16.17 34.23
C LEU A 873 -19.94 -14.86 35.00
N VAL A 874 -18.89 -14.06 35.18
CA VAL A 874 -19.01 -12.74 35.82
C VAL A 874 -19.85 -11.78 34.95
N LEU A 875 -19.70 -11.82 33.63
CA LEU A 875 -20.53 -11.05 32.71
C LEU A 875 -22.00 -11.47 32.78
N LEU A 876 -22.30 -12.75 32.99
CA LEU A 876 -23.65 -13.25 33.25
C LEU A 876 -24.19 -12.73 34.59
N GLU A 877 -23.36 -12.70 35.64
CA GLU A 877 -23.73 -12.11 36.94
C GLU A 877 -24.08 -10.62 36.79
N VAL A 878 -23.26 -9.85 36.07
CA VAL A 878 -23.49 -8.43 35.76
C VAL A 878 -24.75 -8.24 34.93
N GLY A 879 -24.95 -9.04 33.89
CA GLY A 879 -26.12 -8.95 33.02
C GLY A 879 -27.43 -9.25 33.74
N CYS A 880 -27.44 -10.29 34.58
CA CYS A 880 -28.61 -10.66 35.39
C CYS A 880 -28.76 -9.83 36.67
N TRP A 881 -27.69 -9.18 37.12
CA TRP A 881 -27.51 -8.60 38.45
C TRP A 881 -27.83 -9.57 39.61
N ILE A 882 -27.38 -10.82 39.47
CA ILE A 882 -27.59 -11.89 40.46
C ILE A 882 -26.26 -12.63 40.64
N PRO A 883 -25.79 -12.83 41.89
CA PRO A 883 -24.54 -13.55 42.12
C PRO A 883 -24.69 -15.03 41.79
N LEU A 884 -23.65 -15.61 41.18
CA LEU A 884 -23.61 -17.00 40.72
C LEU A 884 -23.85 -17.98 41.87
N GLN A 885 -23.35 -17.63 43.07
CA GLN A 885 -23.59 -18.39 44.29
C GLN A 885 -25.08 -18.63 44.56
N LYS A 886 -25.94 -17.62 44.32
CA LYS A 886 -27.40 -17.72 44.52
C LYS A 886 -28.05 -18.59 43.44
N LEU A 887 -27.50 -18.59 42.23
CA LEU A 887 -27.97 -19.47 41.15
C LEU A 887 -27.58 -20.92 41.43
N ALA A 888 -26.35 -21.18 41.84
CA ALA A 888 -25.86 -22.52 42.17
C ALA A 888 -26.57 -23.13 43.39
N GLN A 889 -26.98 -22.30 44.36
CA GLN A 889 -27.72 -22.75 45.55
C GLN A 889 -29.20 -23.08 45.30
N ARG A 890 -29.72 -22.90 44.08
CA ARG A 890 -31.11 -23.31 43.76
C ARG A 890 -31.23 -24.83 43.80
N ARG A 891 -32.37 -25.34 44.29
CA ARG A 891 -32.61 -26.79 44.44
C ARG A 891 -32.35 -27.58 43.16
N GLU A 892 -32.70 -27.00 42.02
CA GLU A 892 -32.51 -27.55 40.66
C GLU A 892 -31.04 -27.65 40.21
N HIS A 893 -30.11 -26.91 40.81
CA HIS A 893 -28.71 -26.86 40.38
C HIS A 893 -27.72 -27.49 41.37
N ARG A 894 -28.10 -27.63 42.64
CA ARG A 894 -27.20 -28.12 43.71
C ARG A 894 -26.55 -29.47 43.42
N THR A 895 -27.20 -30.30 42.62
CA THR A 895 -26.78 -31.67 42.30
C THR A 895 -26.22 -31.82 40.90
N LEU A 896 -26.14 -30.75 40.11
CA LEU A 896 -25.60 -30.81 38.75
C LEU A 896 -24.08 -30.94 38.76
N SER A 897 -23.53 -31.66 37.78
CA SER A 897 -22.10 -31.61 37.47
C SER A 897 -21.71 -30.21 36.98
N PRO A 898 -20.42 -29.83 36.98
CA PRO A 898 -19.96 -28.55 36.42
C PRO A 898 -20.48 -28.31 34.99
N GLU A 899 -20.39 -29.32 34.12
CA GLU A 899 -20.92 -29.24 32.75
C GLU A 899 -22.46 -29.15 32.72
N GLY A 900 -23.15 -29.91 33.58
CA GLY A 900 -24.60 -29.80 33.71
C GLY A 900 -25.06 -28.41 34.19
N PHE A 901 -24.28 -27.78 35.08
CA PHE A 901 -24.53 -26.43 35.54
C PHE A 901 -24.27 -25.40 34.44
N ARG A 902 -23.17 -25.52 33.68
CA ARG A 902 -22.89 -24.73 32.49
C ARG A 902 -24.04 -24.77 31.49
N GLN A 903 -24.53 -25.97 31.16
CA GLN A 903 -25.65 -26.13 30.24
C GLN A 903 -26.93 -25.47 30.76
N ALA A 904 -27.23 -25.62 32.05
CA ALA A 904 -28.37 -24.94 32.68
C ALA A 904 -28.25 -23.41 32.60
N LEU A 905 -27.04 -22.84 32.74
CA LEU A 905 -26.81 -21.41 32.55
C LEU A 905 -27.07 -20.98 31.10
N LEU A 906 -26.53 -21.72 30.12
CA LEU A 906 -26.69 -21.47 28.69
C LEU A 906 -28.16 -21.54 28.22
N GLU A 907 -28.93 -22.49 28.74
CA GLU A 907 -30.32 -22.70 28.32
C GLU A 907 -31.31 -21.77 29.03
N LYS A 908 -31.09 -21.49 30.33
CA LYS A 908 -32.09 -20.81 31.16
C LYS A 908 -31.78 -19.35 31.45
N TYR A 909 -30.50 -18.98 31.59
CA TYR A 909 -30.10 -17.66 32.07
C TYR A 909 -29.54 -16.77 30.94
N VAL A 910 -28.69 -17.31 30.07
CA VAL A 910 -28.14 -16.57 28.92
C VAL A 910 -29.25 -16.00 28.03
N PRO A 911 -30.33 -16.73 27.66
CA PRO A 911 -31.37 -16.16 26.79
C PRO A 911 -32.10 -14.94 27.41
N ARG A 912 -32.16 -14.87 28.74
CA ARG A 912 -32.76 -13.76 29.50
C ARG A 912 -31.93 -12.48 29.44
N LEU A 913 -30.66 -12.58 29.05
CA LEU A 913 -29.83 -11.40 28.80
C LEU A 913 -30.39 -10.55 27.66
N THR A 914 -31.04 -11.16 26.67
CA THR A 914 -31.68 -10.44 25.55
C THR A 914 -32.63 -9.34 26.06
N THR A 915 -33.41 -9.63 27.10
CA THR A 915 -34.42 -8.70 27.62
C THR A 915 -33.89 -7.78 28.72
N THR A 916 -32.71 -8.05 29.27
CA THR A 916 -32.15 -7.28 30.40
C THR A 916 -31.00 -6.37 29.98
N VAL A 917 -30.16 -6.81 29.04
CA VAL A 917 -28.95 -6.12 28.56
C VAL A 917 -28.76 -6.21 27.03
N GLY A 918 -29.76 -6.70 26.31
CA GLY A 918 -29.76 -6.75 24.84
C GLY A 918 -29.12 -8.00 24.23
N GLY A 919 -29.36 -8.17 22.92
CA GLY A 919 -28.91 -9.35 22.17
C GLY A 919 -27.39 -9.42 21.97
N VAL A 920 -26.74 -8.28 21.74
CA VAL A 920 -25.28 -8.22 21.55
C VAL A 920 -24.55 -8.69 22.81
N TYR A 921 -24.92 -8.17 23.99
CA TYR A 921 -24.32 -8.58 25.27
C TYR A 921 -24.55 -10.07 25.55
N ARG A 922 -25.75 -10.58 25.27
CA ARG A 922 -26.06 -12.02 25.38
C ARG A 922 -25.08 -12.85 24.56
N ASP A 923 -24.85 -12.47 23.31
CA ASP A 923 -24.03 -13.25 22.38
C ASP A 923 -22.55 -13.23 22.79
N CYS A 924 -22.07 -12.14 23.40
CA CYS A 924 -20.75 -12.11 24.06
C CYS A 924 -20.66 -13.13 25.21
N VAL A 925 -21.62 -13.09 26.15
CA VAL A 925 -21.66 -14.05 27.27
C VAL A 925 -21.77 -15.49 26.77
N ARG A 926 -22.60 -15.74 25.76
CA ARG A 926 -22.70 -17.06 25.15
C ARG A 926 -21.36 -17.52 24.59
N SER A 927 -20.67 -16.67 23.83
CA SER A 927 -19.38 -17.02 23.20
C SER A 927 -18.32 -17.40 24.24
N CYS A 928 -18.29 -16.72 25.39
CA CYS A 928 -17.41 -17.10 26.51
C CYS A 928 -17.76 -18.45 27.14
N LEU A 929 -19.04 -18.85 27.11
CA LEU A 929 -19.54 -20.00 27.86
C LEU A 929 -19.80 -21.25 27.01
N ASP A 930 -20.01 -21.16 25.70
CA ASP A 930 -20.41 -22.31 24.86
C ASP A 930 -19.23 -23.04 24.19
N GLY A 931 -18.01 -22.54 24.39
CA GLY A 931 -16.80 -23.12 23.82
C GLY A 931 -16.59 -22.78 22.34
N SER A 932 -17.40 -21.88 21.75
CA SER A 932 -17.26 -21.44 20.34
C SER A 932 -16.01 -20.59 20.06
N LEU A 933 -15.26 -20.27 21.10
CA LEU A 933 -13.94 -19.64 21.02
C LEU A 933 -12.81 -20.68 20.94
N GLY A 934 -13.04 -21.92 21.38
CA GLY A 934 -12.05 -23.01 21.40
C GLY A 934 -12.10 -23.91 20.17
N CYS A 935 -10.95 -24.25 19.59
CA CYS A 935 -10.84 -25.20 18.48
C CYS A 935 -10.80 -26.65 18.98
N LYS A 936 -11.95 -27.27 19.27
CA LYS A 936 -11.99 -28.75 19.41
C LYS A 936 -11.85 -29.37 18.01
N GLY A 937 -10.61 -29.61 17.54
CA GLY A 937 -10.40 -30.32 16.26
C GLY A 937 -9.01 -30.39 15.62
N GLN A 938 -7.97 -29.70 16.10
CA GLN A 938 -6.61 -29.84 15.52
C GLN A 938 -5.57 -30.08 16.61
N ALA A 939 -4.89 -31.22 16.52
CA ALA A 939 -3.74 -31.57 17.35
C ALA A 939 -2.50 -30.77 16.92
N GLY A 940 -2.56 -29.44 17.06
CA GLY A 940 -1.44 -28.52 16.91
C GLY A 940 -0.83 -28.20 18.27
N SER A 941 0.48 -27.92 18.31
CA SER A 941 1.19 -27.48 19.52
C SER A 941 0.53 -26.24 20.15
N GLY A 942 0.29 -26.28 21.46
CA GLY A 942 -0.57 -25.34 22.21
C GLY A 942 -0.12 -23.87 22.35
N ARG A 943 0.44 -23.25 21.29
CA ARG A 943 0.61 -21.79 21.18
C ARG A 943 -0.17 -21.21 20.00
N GLU A 944 -0.24 -21.94 18.87
CA GLU A 944 -1.03 -21.51 17.70
C GLU A 944 -2.53 -21.52 17.98
N THR A 945 -3.00 -22.43 18.84
CA THR A 945 -4.39 -22.50 19.30
C THR A 945 -4.78 -21.30 20.15
N ASP A 946 -3.87 -20.81 21.00
CA ASP A 946 -4.16 -19.76 21.99
C ASP A 946 -4.20 -18.37 21.33
N ASN A 947 -3.36 -18.13 20.33
CA ASN A 947 -3.44 -16.93 19.49
C ASN A 947 -4.77 -16.87 18.71
N GLY A 948 -5.27 -18.02 18.24
CA GLY A 948 -6.59 -18.13 17.59
C GLY A 948 -7.75 -17.84 18.54
N ILE A 949 -7.71 -18.37 19.77
CA ILE A 949 -8.72 -18.12 20.81
C ILE A 949 -8.73 -16.64 21.20
N PHE A 950 -7.56 -16.03 21.39
CA PHE A 950 -7.44 -14.61 21.73
C PHE A 950 -8.02 -13.70 20.65
N GLY A 951 -7.70 -13.95 19.37
CA GLY A 951 -8.28 -13.18 18.26
C GLY A 951 -9.82 -13.26 18.22
N LEU A 952 -10.38 -14.47 18.40
CA LEU A 952 -11.83 -14.65 18.46
C LEU A 952 -12.46 -13.97 19.69
N PHE A 953 -11.77 -13.93 20.83
CA PHE A 953 -12.21 -13.21 22.03
C PHE A 953 -12.31 -11.71 21.78
N LEU A 954 -11.30 -11.10 21.13
CA LEU A 954 -11.33 -9.68 20.76
C LEU A 954 -12.54 -9.37 19.87
N ASP A 955 -12.77 -10.19 18.83
CA ASP A 955 -13.80 -9.94 17.84
C ASP A 955 -15.23 -10.21 18.34
N LYS A 956 -15.43 -11.28 19.12
CA LYS A 956 -16.77 -11.69 19.58
C LYS A 956 -17.17 -11.11 20.94
N VAL A 957 -16.21 -10.63 21.74
CA VAL A 957 -16.49 -10.20 23.12
C VAL A 957 -16.04 -8.76 23.36
N VAL A 958 -14.77 -8.43 23.16
CA VAL A 958 -14.24 -7.10 23.51
C VAL A 958 -14.85 -5.99 22.65
N LYS A 959 -14.71 -6.08 21.31
CA LYS A 959 -15.21 -5.04 20.38
C LYS A 959 -16.73 -4.83 20.46
N PRO A 960 -17.57 -5.88 20.58
CA PRO A 960 -19.01 -5.66 20.76
C PRO A 960 -19.37 -5.02 22.11
N LEU A 961 -18.70 -5.38 23.20
CA LEU A 961 -18.92 -4.76 24.52
C LEU A 961 -18.44 -3.30 24.56
N GLU A 962 -17.34 -2.99 23.87
CA GLU A 962 -16.87 -1.62 23.69
C GLU A 962 -17.94 -0.76 23.02
N LYS A 963 -18.46 -1.19 21.86
CA LYS A 963 -19.54 -0.48 21.16
C LYS A 963 -20.75 -0.26 22.05
N LEU A 964 -21.15 -1.26 22.84
CA LEU A 964 -22.25 -1.11 23.80
C LEU A 964 -21.96 -0.05 24.87
N SER A 965 -20.70 0.10 25.28
CA SER A 965 -20.26 1.05 26.31
C SER A 965 -20.20 2.52 25.81
N GLU A 966 -20.18 2.73 24.49
CA GLU A 966 -20.16 4.05 23.85
C GLU A 966 -21.55 4.65 23.65
N TYR A 967 -22.60 3.83 23.59
CA TYR A 967 -23.97 4.34 23.53
C TYR A 967 -24.29 5.05 24.85
N GLU A 968 -24.56 6.35 24.81
CA GLU A 968 -25.20 7.03 25.94
C GLU A 968 -26.69 6.63 25.97
N ILE A 969 -27.12 6.04 27.09
CA ILE A 969 -28.50 5.59 27.34
C ILE A 969 -29.21 6.53 28.29
#